data_AF-A0A4D5RET7-F1
#
_entry.id   AF-A0A4D5RET7-F1
#
_cell.length_a   1.000
_cell.length_b   1.000
_cell.length_c   1.000
_cell.angle_alpha   90.00
_cell.angle_beta   90.00
_cell.angle_gamma   90.00
#
_symmetry.space_group_name_H-M   'P 1'
#
loop_
_entity.id
_entity.type
_entity.pdbx_description
1 polymer ?
#
loop_
_entity_poly.entity_id
_entity_poly.type
_entity_poly.pdbx_seq_one_letter_code
_entity_poly.pdbx_strand_id
1 'polypeptide(L)'
;ADARLLLALISVFLIVYPVPGEDSHSGTEFCDVATEGNIACQAPVDNTEQYNSITSGNDTESAGHGNHRLVIFTVASEETDGYKRFARSAEVYGLKPKVLGMNQEWLGGDMARGMGGGYKVRLLRKAAVDYKDDTSVILMFVDSYDVIFAAGAKEILKKFYKFNTNVLFSAEGFCWPDQSLASSYPTAKGNRFLNSGGIIGYAPQIYEIVSSSELEDEADDQLFYTKIYLNEDLRKKWGIKLDHRAEIFQNLNGAVGDVELLGLDSEPYLHNSAFGTVPLVIHGNGPSKVVLNSFGNYLAKSWNSLAGCRVCYDAFSLADKEPSELPRVLIGIFIEHPTPFLWEALSKVYNLNYPRERIDLFVHNAVEFHEEEVDKFVEQYGQSYRSVKHMRNEDGRKEWHARNLALEECMKIKCDYYFSVDSDAHLDNEDTLRALIEMNRTVVAPLLSRHKNLWSNFWGALSTDGYYARSHDYVQLVKGERKGLWNVPFINTVYLINGTLLHSKDKFPSFISGLLDPDMAFCKNMREKGIFMYVTNMDTYGHLVNPETFDLKLKNPDFYEIYSNQMDWERRYIHENYSKVLQPDFKVDMPCPDVYWFPVVTDIFCRHMIEIMENFGQWSSGKNEDERLAGGYENVPTRDIHMNQVNFEQHWLFFLREYIKPVQEKVFLGYFHDPPRAIMNFVVRYHPDEQYFLRPHHDSSTYTINIALNRPKIDYEGGGCNFLRYNCSVVDLKRGWSLMHPGRLTHYHEGLPVTKGTRYIMVSFVDP
;
A
#
# COMPACT_ATOMS: atom_id res chain seq x y z
N ALA A 1 46.77 -0.87 -8.90
CA ALA A 1 46.07 -0.10 -7.85
C ALA A 1 44.58 -0.43 -7.89
N ASP A 2 44.32 -1.74 -7.99
CA ASP A 2 43.02 -2.40 -8.10
C ASP A 2 43.01 -3.40 -6.95
N ALA A 3 42.15 -3.16 -5.96
CA ALA A 3 41.83 -4.04 -4.83
C ALA A 3 40.96 -3.33 -3.75
N ARG A 4 40.51 -2.08 -3.97
CA ARG A 4 39.68 -1.35 -2.98
C ARG A 4 38.27 -1.00 -3.45
N LEU A 5 37.83 -1.47 -4.62
CA LEU A 5 36.47 -1.26 -5.11
C LEU A 5 35.54 -2.48 -4.95
N LEU A 6 36.06 -3.63 -4.50
CA LEU A 6 35.29 -4.88 -4.40
C LEU A 6 34.70 -5.14 -2.99
N LEU A 7 35.04 -4.32 -1.99
CA LEU A 7 34.64 -4.52 -0.59
C LEU A 7 33.45 -3.67 -0.13
N ALA A 8 32.90 -2.80 -0.99
CA ALA A 8 31.71 -2.00 -0.68
C ALA A 8 30.39 -2.61 -1.22
N LEU A 9 30.46 -3.71 -1.98
CA LEU A 9 29.29 -4.37 -2.61
C LEU A 9 28.83 -5.67 -1.91
N ILE A 10 29.49 -6.09 -0.82
CA ILE A 10 29.19 -7.37 -0.11
C ILE A 10 28.80 -7.12 1.36
N SER A 11 28.09 -6.02 1.65
CA SER A 11 27.58 -5.77 3.02
C SER A 11 26.07 -5.52 3.09
N VAL A 12 25.35 -5.83 2.01
CA VAL A 12 23.86 -5.75 1.96
C VAL A 12 23.21 -7.14 1.85
N PHE A 13 24.00 -8.21 1.74
CA PHE A 13 23.49 -9.58 1.67
C PHE A 13 23.90 -10.37 2.90
N LEU A 14 23.04 -10.37 3.92
CA LEU A 14 22.89 -11.42 4.95
C LEU A 14 21.75 -11.01 5.90
N ILE A 15 20.50 -11.25 5.48
CA ILE A 15 19.39 -11.40 6.42
C ILE A 15 19.11 -12.90 6.49
N VAL A 16 19.50 -13.48 7.61
CA VAL A 16 19.25 -14.87 7.99
C VAL A 16 17.77 -14.98 8.36
N TYR A 17 17.05 -15.88 7.70
CA TYR A 17 15.69 -16.30 8.06
C TYR A 17 15.67 -16.89 9.48
N PRO A 18 14.76 -16.46 10.40
CA PRO A 18 14.49 -17.22 11.60
C PRO A 18 13.56 -18.39 11.29
N VAL A 19 13.98 -19.57 11.73
CA VAL A 19 13.20 -20.82 11.77
C VAL A 19 11.98 -20.62 12.70
N PRO A 20 10.77 -21.09 12.35
CA PRO A 20 9.63 -21.02 13.25
C PRO A 20 9.72 -22.13 14.30
N GLY A 21 9.83 -21.75 15.57
CA GLY A 21 9.63 -22.63 16.72
C GLY A 21 8.17 -22.60 17.15
N GLU A 22 7.65 -23.78 17.46
CA GLU A 22 6.33 -24.06 18.04
C GLU A 22 6.06 -23.23 19.30
N ASP A 23 4.82 -22.75 19.48
CA ASP A 23 4.28 -22.50 20.82
C ASP A 23 2.77 -22.80 20.86
N SER A 24 2.46 -23.82 21.66
CA SER A 24 1.12 -24.29 21.99
C SER A 24 0.73 -23.84 23.41
N HIS A 25 -0.44 -23.21 23.51
CA HIS A 25 -1.38 -23.17 24.64
C HIS A 25 -1.01 -22.62 26.04
N SER A 26 -2.01 -21.90 26.59
CA SER A 26 -2.28 -21.52 28.00
C SER A 26 -1.36 -20.43 28.57
N GLY A 27 -1.82 -19.32 29.16
CA GLY A 27 -3.02 -19.11 29.95
C GLY A 27 -2.67 -19.17 31.43
N THR A 28 -2.08 -18.10 31.98
CA THR A 28 -2.10 -17.72 33.42
C THR A 28 -1.37 -16.40 33.64
N GLU A 29 -2.00 -15.50 34.38
CA GLU A 29 -1.45 -14.27 34.99
C GLU A 29 -0.23 -14.59 35.87
N PHE A 30 0.77 -13.71 35.93
CA PHE A 30 1.56 -13.48 37.16
C PHE A 30 2.21 -12.09 37.18
N CYS A 31 2.06 -11.41 38.31
CA CYS A 31 2.68 -10.14 38.69
C CYS A 31 4.17 -10.30 39.01
N ASP A 32 4.94 -9.24 38.76
CA ASP A 32 6.35 -9.10 39.14
C ASP A 32 6.55 -9.03 40.66
N VAL A 33 7.53 -9.78 41.16
CA VAL A 33 8.00 -9.76 42.55
C VAL A 33 9.20 -8.83 42.66
N ALA A 34 9.04 -7.72 43.37
CA ALA A 34 10.14 -6.94 43.95
C ALA A 34 10.11 -7.07 45.48
N THR A 35 11.31 -7.18 46.04
CA THR A 35 11.69 -7.49 47.42
C THR A 35 11.21 -6.48 48.47
N GLU A 36 10.66 -7.04 49.55
CA GLU A 36 10.68 -6.61 50.97
C GLU A 36 10.30 -5.15 51.34
N GLY A 37 9.10 -5.00 51.94
CA GLY A 37 8.74 -3.85 52.79
C GLY A 37 7.23 -3.64 53.01
N ASN A 38 6.70 -4.15 54.12
CA ASN A 38 5.34 -4.01 54.71
C ASN A 38 4.41 -2.87 54.21
N ILE A 39 3.12 -3.20 53.94
CA ILE A 39 1.90 -2.74 54.67
C ILE A 39 0.62 -3.31 54.01
N ALA A 40 -0.42 -3.47 54.83
CA ALA A 40 -1.67 -4.20 54.66
C ALA A 40 -2.74 -3.62 53.69
N CYS A 41 -3.48 -4.57 53.10
CA CYS A 41 -4.89 -4.64 52.67
C CYS A 41 -5.71 -3.37 52.36
N GLN A 42 -6.29 -3.31 51.16
CA GLN A 42 -7.75 -3.09 50.94
C GLN A 42 -8.16 -3.37 49.49
N ALA A 43 -9.31 -4.02 49.31
CA ALA A 43 -9.91 -4.30 47.99
C ALA A 43 -10.46 -3.02 47.35
N PRO A 44 -10.27 -2.77 46.03
CA PRO A 44 -10.95 -1.67 45.37
C PRO A 44 -12.40 -2.03 45.11
N VAL A 45 -13.26 -1.20 45.69
CA VAL A 45 -14.71 -1.14 45.58
C VAL A 45 -15.11 -0.76 44.16
N ASP A 46 -16.11 -1.48 43.65
CA ASP A 46 -16.86 -1.20 42.42
C ASP A 46 -17.51 0.19 42.51
N ASN A 47 -17.11 1.10 41.62
CA ASN A 47 -17.73 2.43 41.47
C ASN A 47 -18.16 2.62 40.01
N THR A 48 -19.07 1.75 39.58
CA THR A 48 -19.96 2.00 38.44
C THR A 48 -21.16 2.85 38.88
N GLU A 49 -20.96 4.13 39.21
CA GLU A 49 -22.04 5.12 39.33
C GLU A 49 -21.49 6.54 39.54
N GLN A 50 -21.40 7.35 38.47
CA GLN A 50 -21.62 8.81 38.47
C GLN A 50 -21.24 9.42 37.11
N TYR A 51 -22.12 9.28 36.12
CA TYR A 51 -22.28 10.28 35.05
C TYR A 51 -23.74 10.27 34.62
N ASN A 52 -24.62 10.74 35.52
CA ASN A 52 -25.92 11.27 35.15
C ASN A 52 -26.46 12.15 36.30
N SER A 53 -26.99 13.30 35.90
CA SER A 53 -27.56 14.38 36.72
C SER A 53 -26.56 15.31 37.42
N ILE A 54 -26.50 16.57 36.97
CA ILE A 54 -26.91 17.76 37.74
C ILE A 54 -27.25 18.87 36.73
N THR A 55 -28.54 19.13 36.62
CA THR A 55 -29.17 20.35 36.13
C THR A 55 -28.96 21.50 37.11
N SER A 56 -28.78 22.70 36.56
CA SER A 56 -29.12 24.03 37.12
C SER A 56 -28.82 24.28 38.60
N GLY A 57 -27.66 24.90 38.86
CA GLY A 57 -27.39 25.66 40.08
C GLY A 57 -26.74 26.99 39.72
N ASN A 58 -27.44 28.09 39.98
CA ASN A 58 -26.86 29.43 40.02
C ASN A 58 -25.88 29.49 41.19
N ASP A 59 -24.63 29.86 40.95
CA ASP A 59 -23.82 30.57 41.92
C ASP A 59 -22.90 31.57 41.21
N THR A 60 -23.08 32.82 41.64
CA THR A 60 -22.37 34.01 41.25
C THR A 60 -21.03 34.15 41.98
N GLU A 61 -20.08 34.77 41.28
CA GLU A 61 -18.83 35.39 41.76
C GLU A 61 -17.59 34.50 42.03
N SER A 62 -16.70 34.38 41.03
CA SER A 62 -15.33 34.92 41.14
C SER A 62 -14.59 35.00 39.78
N ALA A 63 -13.95 36.15 39.55
CA ALA A 63 -12.99 36.54 38.48
C ALA A 63 -13.43 36.42 37.00
N GLY A 64 -13.73 37.57 36.39
CA GLY A 64 -14.27 37.72 35.04
C GLY A 64 -13.40 37.14 33.91
N HIS A 65 -13.93 36.13 33.21
CA HIS A 65 -13.49 35.77 31.87
C HIS A 65 -14.21 36.67 30.85
N GLY A 66 -13.45 37.54 30.19
CA GLY A 66 -13.98 38.56 29.30
C GLY A 66 -14.76 37.96 28.12
N ASN A 67 -15.92 38.54 27.83
CA ASN A 67 -16.85 38.15 26.78
C ASN A 67 -16.35 38.59 25.38
N HIS A 68 -15.06 38.38 25.09
CA HIS A 68 -14.46 38.87 23.84
C HIS A 68 -14.84 37.98 22.66
N ARG A 69 -15.02 38.60 21.51
CA ARG A 69 -15.29 37.90 20.25
C ARG A 69 -13.96 37.58 19.55
N LEU A 70 -13.73 36.31 19.24
CA LEU A 70 -12.59 35.87 18.44
C LEU A 70 -12.86 36.12 16.95
N VAL A 71 -11.94 36.81 16.27
CA VAL A 71 -11.93 36.97 14.82
C VAL A 71 -10.63 36.40 14.29
N ILE A 72 -10.74 35.41 13.42
CA ILE A 72 -9.58 34.72 12.83
C ILE A 72 -9.39 35.24 11.42
N PHE A 73 -8.16 35.61 11.08
CA PHE A 73 -7.72 35.92 9.73
C PHE A 73 -6.71 34.86 9.26
N THR A 74 -6.74 34.58 7.96
CA THR A 74 -5.76 33.75 7.29
C THR A 74 -5.52 34.29 5.88
N VAL A 75 -4.42 33.90 5.25
CA VAL A 75 -4.16 34.18 3.84
C VAL A 75 -4.23 32.89 3.03
N ALA A 76 -4.87 32.95 1.87
CA ALA A 76 -4.86 31.92 0.84
C ALA A 76 -5.08 32.61 -0.51
N SER A 77 -4.25 32.31 -1.51
CA SER A 77 -4.43 32.79 -2.89
C SER A 77 -5.35 31.89 -3.71
N GLU A 78 -5.44 30.61 -3.34
CA GLU A 78 -6.24 29.60 -4.03
C GLU A 78 -6.70 28.48 -3.06
N GLU A 79 -7.71 27.71 -3.47
CA GLU A 79 -8.23 26.59 -2.70
C GLU A 79 -7.39 25.32 -2.88
N THR A 80 -6.15 25.34 -2.35
CA THR A 80 -5.27 24.17 -2.32
C THR A 80 -5.82 23.03 -1.46
N ASP A 81 -5.28 21.82 -1.61
CA ASP A 81 -5.65 20.70 -0.74
C ASP A 81 -5.30 20.98 0.74
N GLY A 82 -4.19 21.69 0.97
CA GLY A 82 -3.81 22.19 2.29
C GLY A 82 -4.83 23.16 2.89
N TYR A 83 -5.29 24.14 2.09
CA TYR A 83 -6.35 25.06 2.48
C TYR A 83 -7.67 24.34 2.76
N LYS A 84 -8.06 23.37 1.93
CA LYS A 84 -9.29 22.58 2.15
C LYS A 84 -9.25 21.82 3.47
N ARG A 85 -8.10 21.22 3.81
CA ARG A 85 -7.88 20.59 5.13
C ARG A 85 -8.02 21.59 6.27
N PHE A 86 -7.42 22.78 6.14
CA PHE A 86 -7.54 23.85 7.12
C PHE A 86 -8.99 24.30 7.29
N ALA A 87 -9.70 24.59 6.19
CA ALA A 87 -11.08 25.04 6.18
C ALA A 87 -12.01 24.01 6.84
N ARG A 88 -11.84 22.72 6.53
CA ARG A 88 -12.56 21.63 7.20
C ARG A 88 -12.28 21.61 8.70
N SER A 89 -11.01 21.73 9.11
CA SER A 89 -10.68 21.74 10.54
C SER A 89 -11.35 22.91 11.28
N ALA A 90 -11.42 24.09 10.64
CA ALA A 90 -12.13 25.24 11.19
C ALA A 90 -13.64 24.97 11.34
N GLU A 91 -14.27 24.40 10.30
CA GLU A 91 -15.69 24.05 10.31
C GLU A 91 -16.03 23.05 11.42
N VAL A 92 -15.24 21.99 11.57
CA VAL A 92 -15.40 20.94 12.61
C VAL A 92 -15.44 21.54 14.02
N TYR A 93 -14.70 22.63 14.25
CA TYR A 93 -14.62 23.32 15.54
C TYR A 93 -15.47 24.60 15.60
N GLY A 94 -16.35 24.84 14.63
CA GLY A 94 -17.26 25.98 14.61
C GLY A 94 -16.55 27.34 14.43
N LEU A 95 -15.33 27.33 13.90
CA LEU A 95 -14.55 28.53 13.60
C LEU A 95 -14.91 29.06 12.22
N LYS A 96 -14.85 30.39 12.05
CA LYS A 96 -15.12 31.06 10.77
C LYS A 96 -13.96 32.01 10.40
N PRO A 97 -12.81 31.48 9.94
CA PRO A 97 -11.70 32.31 9.49
C PRO A 97 -12.08 33.19 8.32
N LYS A 98 -11.66 34.45 8.34
CA LYS A 98 -11.75 35.39 7.23
C LYS A 98 -10.52 35.22 6.35
N VAL A 99 -10.75 34.78 5.12
CA VAL A 99 -9.69 34.49 4.16
C VAL A 99 -9.35 35.74 3.36
N LEU A 100 -8.08 36.12 3.40
CA LEU A 100 -7.54 37.28 2.70
C LEU A 100 -6.79 36.82 1.45
N GLY A 101 -6.99 37.53 0.34
CA GLY A 101 -6.26 37.26 -0.91
C GLY A 101 -6.79 36.13 -1.78
N MET A 102 -7.95 35.53 -1.45
CA MET A 102 -8.50 34.42 -2.25
C MET A 102 -8.77 34.85 -3.70
N ASN A 103 -8.33 34.03 -4.66
CA ASN A 103 -8.36 34.29 -6.10
C ASN A 103 -7.56 35.53 -6.53
N GLN A 104 -6.58 35.97 -5.73
CA GLN A 104 -5.64 37.02 -6.09
C GLN A 104 -4.25 36.42 -6.32
N GLU A 105 -3.50 37.05 -7.21
CA GLU A 105 -2.10 36.68 -7.45
C GLU A 105 -1.29 36.82 -6.16
N TRP A 106 -0.44 35.83 -5.90
CA TRP A 106 0.44 35.84 -4.74
C TRP A 106 1.65 36.75 -5.02
N LEU A 107 1.77 37.83 -4.25
CA LEU A 107 2.85 38.83 -4.38
C LEU A 107 3.96 38.65 -3.35
N GLY A 108 3.88 37.61 -2.50
CA GLY A 108 4.76 37.46 -1.33
C GLY A 108 6.09 36.75 -1.58
N GLY A 109 6.51 36.56 -2.85
CA GLY A 109 7.73 35.81 -3.20
C GLY A 109 7.62 34.29 -3.05
N ASP A 110 8.69 33.55 -3.31
CA ASP A 110 8.72 32.09 -3.19
C ASP A 110 9.03 31.64 -1.75
N MET A 111 7.98 31.52 -0.94
CA MET A 111 8.04 31.07 0.46
C MET A 111 8.57 29.64 0.63
N ALA A 112 8.62 28.83 -0.44
CA ALA A 112 9.19 27.49 -0.37
C ALA A 112 10.72 27.49 -0.52
N ARG A 113 11.29 28.56 -1.10
CA ARG A 113 12.72 28.68 -1.40
C ARG A 113 13.48 29.70 -0.53
N GLY A 114 12.81 30.48 0.31
CA GLY A 114 13.48 31.43 1.19
C GLY A 114 12.57 32.42 1.89
N MET A 115 13.11 33.63 2.10
CA MET A 115 12.44 34.77 2.75
C MET A 115 11.25 35.26 1.93
N GLY A 116 10.21 35.76 2.61
CA GLY A 116 9.06 36.39 1.95
C GLY A 116 7.83 36.55 2.84
N GLY A 117 6.68 36.80 2.24
CA GLY A 117 5.39 36.75 2.94
C GLY A 117 4.94 38.09 3.53
N GLY A 118 5.67 39.18 3.30
CA GLY A 118 5.29 40.54 3.68
C GLY A 118 3.92 40.95 3.14
N TYR A 119 3.52 40.39 1.99
CA TYR A 119 2.17 40.53 1.44
C TYR A 119 1.08 40.09 2.44
N LYS A 120 1.32 39.05 3.25
CA LYS A 120 0.40 38.61 4.32
C LYS A 120 0.19 39.71 5.35
N VAL A 121 1.27 40.37 5.78
CA VAL A 121 1.23 41.49 6.74
C VAL A 121 0.45 42.66 6.15
N ARG A 122 0.67 43.00 4.87
CA ARG A 122 -0.08 44.07 4.19
C ARG A 122 -1.58 43.76 4.12
N LEU A 123 -1.95 42.53 3.78
CA LEU A 123 -3.34 42.09 3.74
C LEU A 123 -3.98 42.14 5.13
N LEU A 124 -3.28 41.63 6.15
CA LEU A 124 -3.73 41.66 7.53
C LEU A 124 -3.89 43.10 8.04
N ARG A 125 -2.93 43.99 7.74
CA ARG A 125 -3.02 45.42 8.06
C ARG A 125 -4.29 46.03 7.50
N LYS A 126 -4.59 45.79 6.22
CA LYS A 126 -5.81 46.31 5.57
C LYS A 126 -7.08 45.77 6.24
N ALA A 127 -7.10 44.49 6.61
CA ALA A 127 -8.27 43.85 7.22
C ALA A 127 -8.46 44.21 8.71
N ALA A 128 -7.37 44.49 9.43
CA ALA A 128 -7.38 44.83 10.84
C ALA A 128 -7.86 46.27 11.11
N VAL A 129 -7.88 47.15 10.10
CA VAL A 129 -8.41 48.53 10.20
C VAL A 129 -9.82 48.55 10.79
N ASP A 130 -10.67 47.61 10.41
CA ASP A 130 -12.07 47.53 10.86
C ASP A 130 -12.20 47.27 12.38
N TYR A 131 -11.12 46.83 13.03
CA TYR A 131 -11.09 46.43 14.44
C TYR A 131 -10.10 47.25 15.27
N LYS A 132 -9.46 48.27 14.68
CA LYS A 132 -8.35 49.01 15.31
C LYS A 132 -8.69 49.66 16.66
N ASP A 133 -9.95 50.01 16.89
CA ASP A 133 -10.43 50.66 18.11
C ASP A 133 -11.32 49.74 18.97
N ASP A 134 -11.53 48.48 18.54
CA ASP A 134 -12.46 47.54 19.18
C ASP A 134 -11.75 46.65 20.22
N THR A 135 -11.76 47.10 21.48
CA THR A 135 -11.18 46.35 22.61
C THR A 135 -11.96 45.08 22.97
N SER A 136 -13.18 44.90 22.46
CA SER A 136 -13.98 43.69 22.68
C SER A 136 -13.59 42.53 21.75
N VAL A 137 -12.66 42.76 20.82
CA VAL A 137 -12.23 41.78 19.82
C VAL A 137 -10.81 41.30 20.10
N ILE A 138 -10.65 39.98 20.03
CA ILE A 138 -9.36 39.32 19.95
C ILE A 138 -9.17 38.86 18.50
N LEU A 139 -8.12 39.36 17.86
CA LEU A 139 -7.70 38.94 16.54
C LEU A 139 -6.74 37.76 16.66
N MET A 140 -6.91 36.79 15.79
CA MET A 140 -5.97 35.70 15.60
C MET A 140 -5.59 35.63 14.13
N PHE A 141 -4.30 35.52 13.84
CA PHE A 141 -3.78 35.24 12.51
C PHE A 141 -3.13 33.86 12.51
N VAL A 142 -3.42 33.07 11.48
CA VAL A 142 -2.73 31.81 11.21
C VAL A 142 -2.49 31.66 9.71
N ASP A 143 -1.47 30.91 9.32
CA ASP A 143 -1.35 30.41 7.96
C ASP A 143 -2.45 29.37 7.66
N SER A 144 -2.68 29.02 6.39
CA SER A 144 -3.74 28.06 6.00
C SER A 144 -3.25 26.78 5.34
N TYR A 145 -2.25 26.83 4.46
CA TYR A 145 -1.89 25.66 3.64
C TYR A 145 -1.32 24.50 4.47
N ASP A 146 -0.69 24.80 5.59
CA ASP A 146 -0.03 23.89 6.51
C ASP A 146 -0.46 24.09 7.97
N VAL A 147 -1.73 24.43 8.19
CA VAL A 147 -2.31 24.56 9.53
C VAL A 147 -3.54 23.67 9.72
N ILE A 148 -3.70 23.11 10.92
CA ILE A 148 -4.89 22.36 11.36
C ILE A 148 -5.34 22.92 12.71
N PHE A 149 -6.63 23.24 12.85
CA PHE A 149 -7.24 23.50 14.14
C PHE A 149 -7.55 22.21 14.89
N ALA A 150 -7.32 22.19 16.20
CA ALA A 150 -7.61 21.09 17.10
C ALA A 150 -8.63 21.45 18.20
N ALA A 151 -9.13 22.70 18.23
CA ALA A 151 -10.17 23.13 19.16
C ALA A 151 -10.94 24.37 18.68
N GLY A 152 -12.08 24.64 19.31
CA GLY A 152 -12.93 25.80 19.03
C GLY A 152 -12.54 27.06 19.83
N ALA A 153 -13.22 28.17 19.52
CA ALA A 153 -12.89 29.51 20.02
C ALA A 153 -12.83 29.61 21.56
N LYS A 154 -13.72 28.91 22.27
CA LYS A 154 -13.79 28.94 23.74
C LYS A 154 -12.49 28.46 24.39
N GLU A 155 -11.93 27.34 23.94
CA GLU A 155 -10.70 26.79 24.51
C GLU A 155 -9.47 27.61 24.08
N ILE A 156 -9.46 28.14 22.84
CA ILE A 156 -8.41 29.05 22.37
C ILE A 156 -8.34 30.30 23.25
N LEU A 157 -9.48 30.97 23.46
CA LEU A 157 -9.55 32.18 24.29
C LEU A 157 -9.20 31.88 25.76
N LYS A 158 -9.70 30.77 26.31
CA LYS A 158 -9.38 30.32 27.66
C LYS A 158 -7.87 30.14 27.87
N LYS A 159 -7.16 29.51 26.93
CA LYS A 159 -5.70 29.39 27.02
C LYS A 159 -5.01 30.74 26.83
N PHE A 160 -5.46 31.56 25.89
CA PHE A 160 -4.91 32.90 25.66
C PHE A 160 -4.97 33.77 26.93
N TYR A 161 -6.10 33.77 27.66
CA TYR A 161 -6.23 34.54 28.90
C TYR A 161 -5.24 34.12 29.99
N LYS A 162 -4.82 32.86 30.04
CA LYS A 162 -3.82 32.38 31.01
C LYS A 162 -2.44 32.98 30.82
N PHE A 163 -2.10 33.42 29.59
CA PHE A 163 -0.81 34.05 29.33
C PHE A 163 -0.67 35.45 29.95
N ASN A 164 -1.79 36.08 30.33
CA ASN A 164 -1.84 37.45 30.87
C ASN A 164 -0.95 38.40 30.04
N THR A 165 -1.30 38.52 28.76
CA THR A 165 -0.53 39.24 27.74
C THR A 165 -1.50 39.91 26.77
N ASN A 166 -1.04 40.95 26.08
CA ASN A 166 -1.88 41.62 25.09
C ASN A 166 -1.78 40.95 23.72
N VAL A 167 -0.58 40.49 23.36
CA VAL A 167 -0.30 39.77 22.12
C VAL A 167 0.58 38.56 22.44
N LEU A 168 0.26 37.42 21.83
CA LEU A 168 0.97 36.18 21.93
C LEU A 168 1.32 35.69 20.52
N PHE A 169 2.60 35.45 20.27
CA PHE A 169 3.07 34.78 19.05
C PHE A 169 3.32 33.31 19.32
N SER A 170 3.21 32.49 18.28
CA SER A 170 3.73 31.13 18.32
C SER A 170 5.26 31.15 18.49
N ALA A 171 5.79 30.09 19.10
CA ALA A 171 7.22 29.94 19.34
C ALA A 171 7.78 28.70 18.61
N GLU A 172 9.04 28.76 18.20
CA GLU A 172 9.75 27.64 17.57
C GLU A 172 11.19 27.48 18.10
N GLY A 173 11.83 26.36 17.71
CA GLY A 173 13.18 25.99 18.12
C GLY A 173 14.30 26.69 17.32
N PHE A 174 13.99 27.30 16.17
CA PHE A 174 14.98 27.92 15.28
C PHE A 174 14.85 29.45 15.23
N CYS A 175 15.98 30.15 15.27
CA CYS A 175 16.02 31.59 15.00
C CYS A 175 16.15 31.80 13.50
N TRP A 176 15.01 31.98 12.83
CA TRP A 176 14.92 32.19 11.38
C TRP A 176 14.24 33.53 11.07
N PRO A 177 14.62 34.25 10.00
CA PRO A 177 15.67 33.91 9.03
C PRO A 177 17.09 34.29 9.46
N ASP A 178 17.24 35.26 10.37
CA ASP A 178 18.55 35.75 10.81
C ASP A 178 18.98 35.12 12.14
N GLN A 179 19.87 34.13 12.07
CA GLN A 179 20.39 33.42 13.23
C GLN A 179 21.21 34.31 14.17
N SER A 180 21.79 35.41 13.69
CA SER A 180 22.61 36.31 14.52
C SER A 180 21.79 36.98 15.63
N LEU A 181 20.48 37.11 15.42
CA LEU A 181 19.53 37.69 16.37
C LEU A 181 19.24 36.77 17.56
N ALA A 182 19.64 35.51 17.53
CA ALA A 182 19.34 34.54 18.59
C ALA A 182 19.85 34.97 19.97
N SER A 183 20.97 35.70 20.01
CA SER A 183 21.55 36.24 21.24
C SER A 183 20.71 37.36 21.87
N SER A 184 19.97 38.12 21.05
CA SER A 184 19.12 39.23 21.46
C SER A 184 17.77 38.79 22.04
N TYR A 185 17.36 37.54 21.79
CA TYR A 185 16.14 37.00 22.37
C TYR A 185 16.27 36.85 23.90
N PRO A 186 15.21 37.11 24.69
CA PRO A 186 15.17 36.72 26.08
C PRO A 186 15.44 35.22 26.27
N THR A 187 15.98 34.82 27.42
CA THR A 187 16.06 33.41 27.78
C THR A 187 14.67 32.87 28.10
N ALA A 188 14.38 31.65 27.66
CA ALA A 188 13.07 31.02 27.84
C ALA A 188 13.23 29.55 28.24
N LYS A 189 12.23 29.03 28.96
CA LYS A 189 12.09 27.59 29.21
C LYS A 189 11.13 27.02 28.17
N GLY A 190 11.69 26.40 27.12
CA GLY A 190 10.98 25.89 25.95
C GLY A 190 11.43 26.57 24.65
N ASN A 191 10.56 26.57 23.65
CA ASN A 191 10.82 27.20 22.35
C ASN A 191 11.11 28.69 22.52
N ARG A 192 12.27 29.16 22.02
CA ARG A 192 12.79 30.49 22.35
C ARG A 192 12.43 31.56 21.33
N PHE A 193 12.24 31.18 20.07
CA PHE A 193 12.21 32.13 18.95
C PHE A 193 10.78 32.31 18.43
N LEU A 194 10.50 33.48 17.85
CA LEU A 194 9.19 33.83 17.33
C LEU A 194 8.93 33.13 15.99
N ASN A 195 7.72 32.62 15.78
CA ASN A 195 7.23 32.19 14.47
C ASN A 195 5.97 32.99 14.08
N SER A 196 5.94 33.52 12.85
CA SER A 196 4.87 34.41 12.36
C SER A 196 3.60 33.70 11.88
N GLY A 197 3.65 32.37 11.70
CA GLY A 197 2.53 31.58 11.20
C GLY A 197 1.37 31.43 12.20
N GLY A 198 1.51 31.95 13.43
CA GLY A 198 0.47 31.99 14.44
C GLY A 198 0.62 33.18 15.39
N ILE A 199 -0.41 34.03 15.47
CA ILE A 199 -0.47 35.21 16.33
C ILE A 199 -1.88 35.33 16.91
N ILE A 200 -2.01 35.70 18.18
CA ILE A 200 -3.29 36.03 18.81
C ILE A 200 -3.15 37.22 19.76
N GLY A 201 -4.07 38.17 19.72
CA GLY A 201 -4.02 39.34 20.60
C GLY A 201 -5.22 40.26 20.48
N TYR A 202 -5.29 41.27 21.34
CA TYR A 202 -6.32 42.30 21.26
C TYR A 202 -6.19 43.07 19.94
N ALA A 203 -7.33 43.37 19.31
CA ALA A 203 -7.36 43.96 17.98
C ALA A 203 -6.58 45.29 17.84
N PRO A 204 -6.66 46.24 18.80
CA PRO A 204 -5.90 47.49 18.70
C PRO A 204 -4.39 47.27 18.67
N GLN A 205 -3.88 46.36 19.51
CA GLN A 205 -2.45 46.06 19.59
C GLN A 205 -1.96 45.35 18.33
N ILE A 206 -2.72 44.39 17.80
CA ILE A 206 -2.37 43.73 16.53
C ILE A 206 -2.33 44.77 15.40
N TYR A 207 -3.31 45.68 15.33
CA TYR A 207 -3.34 46.74 14.32
C TYR A 207 -2.14 47.69 14.43
N GLU A 208 -1.77 48.12 15.64
CA GLU A 208 -0.58 48.95 15.86
C GLU A 208 0.71 48.25 15.43
N ILE A 209 0.85 46.95 15.72
CA ILE A 209 2.02 46.15 15.32
C ILE A 209 2.13 46.07 13.79
N VAL A 210 1.07 45.66 13.09
CA VAL A 210 1.13 45.51 11.62
C VAL A 210 1.20 46.85 10.88
N SER A 211 0.96 47.96 11.58
CA SER A 211 1.06 49.32 11.05
C SER A 211 2.33 50.06 11.50
N SER A 212 3.24 49.40 12.22
CA SER A 212 4.39 50.08 12.84
C SER A 212 5.45 50.57 11.86
N SER A 213 5.56 49.92 10.70
CA SER A 213 6.42 50.34 9.60
C SER A 213 5.89 49.78 8.28
N GLU A 214 6.24 50.41 7.16
CA GLU A 214 5.98 49.83 5.84
C GLU A 214 6.81 48.57 5.63
N LEU A 215 6.25 47.60 4.91
CA LEU A 215 6.86 46.33 4.56
C LEU A 215 6.59 46.04 3.09
N GLU A 216 7.63 45.74 2.32
CA GLU A 216 7.50 45.33 0.93
C GLU A 216 6.82 43.95 0.84
N ASP A 217 6.10 43.69 -0.25
CA ASP A 217 5.32 42.45 -0.38
C ASP A 217 6.21 41.18 -0.31
N GLU A 218 7.41 41.26 -0.87
CA GLU A 218 8.41 40.19 -0.93
C GLU A 218 9.33 40.17 0.31
N ALA A 219 9.20 41.13 1.23
CA ALA A 219 9.99 41.13 2.45
C ALA A 219 9.53 40.03 3.40
N ASP A 220 10.41 39.65 4.33
CA ASP A 220 10.13 38.55 5.26
C ASP A 220 9.20 38.95 6.40
N ASP A 221 8.03 38.30 6.49
CA ASP A 221 7.05 38.55 7.54
C ASP A 221 7.58 38.17 8.93
N GLN A 222 8.29 37.05 9.04
CA GLN A 222 8.87 36.58 10.31
C GLN A 222 9.95 37.53 10.84
N LEU A 223 10.83 38.04 9.97
CA LEU A 223 11.86 39.01 10.33
C LEU A 223 11.25 40.35 10.77
N PHE A 224 10.16 40.78 10.12
CA PHE A 224 9.41 41.97 10.51
C PHE A 224 8.93 41.87 11.96
N TYR A 225 8.22 40.79 12.31
CA TYR A 225 7.74 40.57 13.69
C TYR A 225 8.89 40.32 14.68
N THR A 226 9.96 39.63 14.26
CA THR A 226 11.15 39.38 15.08
C THR A 226 11.81 40.70 15.51
N LYS A 227 12.03 41.63 14.58
CA LYS A 227 12.62 42.94 14.89
C LYS A 227 11.78 43.73 15.89
N ILE A 228 10.45 43.66 15.76
CA ILE A 228 9.51 44.26 16.71
C ILE A 228 9.63 43.62 18.10
N TYR A 229 9.64 42.29 18.18
CA TYR A 229 9.73 41.56 19.45
C TYR A 229 11.07 41.78 20.18
N LEU A 230 12.16 41.93 19.42
CA LEU A 230 13.49 42.17 19.97
C LEU A 230 13.69 43.60 20.48
N ASN A 231 12.92 44.56 19.99
CA ASN A 231 12.88 45.89 20.55
C ASN A 231 12.14 45.87 21.90
N GLU A 232 12.88 46.08 22.99
CA GLU A 232 12.34 45.97 24.36
C GLU A 232 11.21 46.98 24.63
N ASP A 233 11.31 48.20 24.11
CA ASP A 233 10.30 49.24 24.30
C ASP A 233 9.01 48.89 23.59
N LEU A 234 9.09 48.42 22.33
CA LEU A 234 7.92 47.97 21.57
C LEU A 234 7.31 46.70 22.18
N ARG A 235 8.14 45.73 22.59
CA ARG A 235 7.68 44.51 23.27
C ARG A 235 6.91 44.81 24.54
N LYS A 236 7.40 45.75 25.36
CA LYS A 236 6.70 46.21 26.58
C LYS A 236 5.45 47.00 26.24
N LYS A 237 5.53 47.95 25.30
CA LYS A 237 4.41 48.79 24.85
C LYS A 237 3.20 47.94 24.46
N TRP A 238 3.43 46.92 23.64
CA TRP A 238 2.35 46.07 23.11
C TRP A 238 2.11 44.80 23.90
N GLY A 239 2.83 44.58 25.01
CA GLY A 239 2.68 43.39 25.85
C GLY A 239 2.81 42.10 25.04
N ILE A 240 3.91 41.95 24.31
CA ILE A 240 4.16 40.78 23.43
C ILE A 240 4.86 39.67 24.21
N LYS A 241 4.33 38.45 24.14
CA LYS A 241 4.96 37.21 24.63
C LYS A 241 4.99 36.15 23.53
N LEU A 242 5.75 35.08 23.76
CA LEU A 242 5.77 33.89 22.91
C LEU A 242 5.19 32.68 23.65
N ASP A 243 4.53 31.80 22.91
CA ASP A 243 4.00 30.52 23.40
C ASP A 243 5.12 29.46 23.54
N HIS A 244 6.02 29.67 24.50
CA HIS A 244 7.24 28.87 24.67
C HIS A 244 7.01 27.37 24.88
N ARG A 245 5.81 26.96 25.33
CA ARG A 245 5.47 25.57 25.68
C ARG A 245 4.42 24.94 24.76
N ALA A 246 4.14 25.59 23.62
CA ALA A 246 3.12 25.14 22.68
C ALA A 246 1.74 24.89 23.33
N GLU A 247 1.30 25.77 24.23
CA GLU A 247 -0.02 25.61 24.85
C GLU A 247 -1.15 25.85 23.85
N ILE A 248 -0.97 26.78 22.91
CA ILE A 248 -1.93 27.09 21.84
C ILE A 248 -1.35 26.65 20.49
N PHE A 249 -0.10 27.01 20.19
CA PHE A 249 0.50 26.83 18.87
C PHE A 249 1.62 25.79 18.90
N GLN A 250 1.48 24.71 18.12
CA GLN A 250 2.52 23.73 17.86
C GLN A 250 3.11 23.93 16.47
N ASN A 251 4.32 24.49 16.41
CA ASN A 251 5.14 24.45 15.21
C ASN A 251 5.87 23.10 15.16
N LEU A 252 5.79 22.39 14.04
CA LEU A 252 6.35 21.03 13.93
C LEU A 252 7.83 21.02 13.56
N ASN A 253 8.35 22.07 12.90
CA ASN A 253 9.76 22.09 12.49
C ASN A 253 10.69 22.02 13.71
N GLY A 254 11.52 20.98 13.77
CA GLY A 254 12.42 20.72 14.90
C GLY A 254 11.75 20.16 16.16
N ALA A 255 10.43 19.93 16.15
CA ALA A 255 9.66 19.44 17.29
C ALA A 255 8.84 18.18 16.98
N VAL A 256 9.05 17.54 15.82
CA VAL A 256 8.36 16.29 15.43
C VAL A 256 8.58 15.17 16.46
N GLY A 257 9.79 15.08 17.04
CA GLY A 257 10.10 14.09 18.07
C GLY A 257 9.46 14.35 19.43
N ASP A 258 8.94 15.57 19.65
CA ASP A 258 8.31 15.98 20.91
C ASP A 258 6.80 15.78 20.91
N VAL A 259 6.22 15.35 19.79
CA VAL A 259 4.77 15.22 19.61
C VAL A 259 4.35 13.80 19.30
N GLU A 260 3.21 13.41 19.88
CA GLU A 260 2.60 12.11 19.68
C GLU A 260 1.09 12.25 19.50
N LEU A 261 0.52 11.39 18.68
CA LEU A 261 -0.91 11.32 18.45
C LEU A 261 -1.55 10.35 19.45
N LEU A 262 -2.42 10.86 20.32
CA LEU A 262 -3.10 10.09 21.37
C LEU A 262 -4.62 10.14 21.19
N GLY A 263 -5.36 9.33 21.95
CA GLY A 263 -6.83 9.35 21.96
C GLY A 263 -7.49 8.70 20.74
N LEU A 264 -6.79 7.77 20.07
CA LEU A 264 -7.33 7.05 18.89
C LEU A 264 -8.59 6.23 19.18
N ASP A 265 -8.80 5.84 20.43
CA ASP A 265 -9.98 5.14 20.95
C ASP A 265 -11.18 6.06 21.21
N SER A 266 -10.97 7.38 21.16
CA SER A 266 -11.99 8.41 21.39
C SER A 266 -11.88 9.51 20.34
N GLU A 267 -11.43 10.71 20.70
CA GLU A 267 -11.15 11.78 19.74
C GLU A 267 -9.65 12.10 19.73
N PRO A 268 -8.95 11.89 18.59
CA PRO A 268 -7.52 12.07 18.55
C PRO A 268 -7.09 13.51 18.81
N TYR A 269 -6.02 13.65 19.58
CA TYR A 269 -5.38 14.92 19.85
C TYR A 269 -3.85 14.78 19.77
N LEU A 270 -3.18 15.89 19.48
CA LEU A 270 -1.72 15.94 19.49
C LEU A 270 -1.26 16.30 20.91
N HIS A 271 -0.41 15.46 21.50
CA HIS A 271 0.22 15.71 22.79
C HIS A 271 1.68 16.10 22.57
N ASN A 272 2.10 17.21 23.16
CA ASN A 272 3.50 17.59 23.24
C ASN A 272 4.07 17.04 24.55
N SER A 273 4.87 15.97 24.46
CA SER A 273 5.43 15.27 25.60
C SER A 273 6.57 16.03 26.28
N ALA A 274 7.27 16.90 25.54
CA ALA A 274 8.35 17.75 26.09
C ALA A 274 7.83 18.77 27.11
N PHE A 275 6.61 19.27 26.92
CA PHE A 275 6.00 20.28 27.80
C PHE A 275 4.76 19.80 28.56
N GLY A 276 4.24 18.61 28.26
CA GLY A 276 3.00 18.08 28.83
C GLY A 276 1.77 18.89 28.42
N THR A 277 1.73 19.36 27.17
CA THR A 277 0.68 20.25 26.65
C THR A 277 -0.12 19.58 25.53
N VAL A 278 -1.35 20.06 25.32
CA VAL A 278 -2.22 19.67 24.19
C VAL A 278 -2.47 20.90 23.33
N PRO A 279 -1.68 21.13 22.28
CA PRO A 279 -1.78 22.32 21.43
C PRO A 279 -3.12 22.39 20.69
N LEU A 280 -3.56 23.61 20.34
CA LEU A 280 -4.87 23.87 19.74
C LEU A 280 -4.79 24.22 18.24
N VAL A 281 -3.60 24.61 17.78
CA VAL A 281 -3.28 24.99 16.40
C VAL A 281 -1.98 24.32 16.04
N ILE A 282 -1.98 23.51 15.00
CA ILE A 282 -0.84 22.69 14.61
C ILE A 282 -0.36 23.18 13.26
N HIS A 283 0.89 23.61 13.20
CA HIS A 283 1.50 24.27 12.06
C HIS A 283 2.67 23.42 11.55
N GLY A 284 2.52 22.89 10.35
CA GLY A 284 3.51 22.07 9.65
C GLY A 284 4.58 22.89 8.96
N ASN A 285 5.13 23.89 9.66
CA ASN A 285 6.06 24.85 9.11
C ASN A 285 7.34 24.19 8.55
N GLY A 286 7.93 24.86 7.55
CA GLY A 286 9.16 24.43 6.90
C GLY A 286 9.02 23.03 6.25
N PRO A 287 9.92 22.07 6.53
CA PRO A 287 9.91 20.74 5.92
C PRO A 287 8.86 19.78 6.53
N SER A 288 8.06 20.23 7.50
CA SER A 288 7.20 19.34 8.30
C SER A 288 5.82 19.05 7.68
N LYS A 289 5.60 19.45 6.42
CA LYS A 289 4.31 19.30 5.73
C LYS A 289 3.85 17.84 5.62
N VAL A 290 4.77 16.91 5.34
CA VAL A 290 4.45 15.47 5.25
C VAL A 290 3.99 14.91 6.61
N VAL A 291 4.64 15.33 7.70
CA VAL A 291 4.26 14.92 9.05
C VAL A 291 2.88 15.49 9.41
N LEU A 292 2.62 16.75 9.08
CA LEU A 292 1.29 17.35 9.24
C LEU A 292 0.21 16.60 8.43
N ASN A 293 0.53 16.14 7.22
CA ASN A 293 -0.38 15.33 6.41
C ASN A 293 -0.73 14.02 7.14
N SER A 294 0.26 13.34 7.73
CA SER A 294 0.04 12.13 8.54
C SER A 294 -0.88 12.41 9.74
N PHE A 295 -0.63 13.46 10.52
CA PHE A 295 -1.52 13.83 11.62
C PHE A 295 -2.92 14.26 11.16
N GLY A 296 -3.01 14.93 10.00
CA GLY A 296 -4.27 15.38 9.42
C GLY A 296 -5.23 14.24 9.04
N ASN A 297 -4.72 13.02 8.86
CA ASN A 297 -5.55 11.83 8.65
C ASN A 297 -6.40 11.48 9.89
N TYR A 298 -6.01 11.94 11.07
CA TYR A 298 -6.65 11.62 12.34
C TYR A 298 -7.30 12.85 12.98
N LEU A 299 -6.55 13.95 13.04
CA LEU A 299 -6.94 15.18 13.70
C LEU A 299 -8.15 15.85 13.02
N ALA A 300 -8.75 16.80 13.73
CA ALA A 300 -9.99 17.46 13.33
C ALA A 300 -11.09 16.44 12.99
N LYS A 301 -11.22 15.41 13.85
CA LYS A 301 -12.26 14.38 13.73
C LYS A 301 -12.24 13.69 12.35
N SER A 302 -11.06 13.46 11.77
CA SER A 302 -10.94 12.80 10.46
C SER A 302 -11.11 11.29 10.59
N TRP A 303 -10.50 10.68 11.61
CA TRP A 303 -10.56 9.24 11.87
C TRP A 303 -10.43 8.93 13.35
N ASN A 304 -11.18 7.96 13.87
CA ASN A 304 -10.93 7.32 15.17
C ASN A 304 -11.44 5.87 15.18
N SER A 305 -11.11 5.11 16.23
CA SER A 305 -11.44 3.68 16.31
C SER A 305 -12.93 3.39 16.49
N LEU A 306 -13.71 4.36 16.97
CA LEU A 306 -15.16 4.19 17.23
C LEU A 306 -16.02 4.51 15.99
N ALA A 307 -15.71 5.61 15.30
CA ALA A 307 -16.47 6.12 14.17
C ALA A 307 -15.85 5.78 12.82
N GLY A 308 -14.61 5.28 12.80
CA GLY A 308 -13.84 5.07 11.58
C GLY A 308 -13.54 6.38 10.86
N CYS A 309 -13.38 6.29 9.54
CA CYS A 309 -13.10 7.44 8.69
C CYS A 309 -14.34 8.32 8.48
N ARG A 310 -14.30 9.58 8.88
CA ARG A 310 -15.39 10.54 8.70
C ARG A 310 -15.26 11.39 7.44
N VAL A 311 -14.08 11.39 6.80
CA VAL A 311 -13.80 12.13 5.54
C VAL A 311 -13.94 11.28 4.28
N CYS A 312 -14.15 9.97 4.45
CA CYS A 312 -14.27 9.03 3.35
C CYS A 312 -15.60 9.13 2.60
N TYR A 313 -16.59 9.79 3.21
CA TYR A 313 -17.96 9.89 2.68
C TYR A 313 -18.28 11.23 2.01
N ASP A 314 -17.27 12.09 1.80
CA ASP A 314 -17.37 13.27 0.92
C ASP A 314 -17.37 12.84 -0.57
N ALA A 315 -18.15 11.81 -0.86
CA ALA A 315 -18.21 11.07 -2.10
C ALA A 315 -19.56 11.32 -2.81
N PHE A 316 -19.57 11.15 -4.12
CA PHE A 316 -20.81 11.10 -4.91
C PHE A 316 -21.01 9.67 -5.41
N SER A 317 -22.24 9.30 -5.75
CA SER A 317 -22.51 7.98 -6.30
C SER A 317 -22.63 8.00 -7.82
N LEU A 318 -22.12 6.95 -8.45
CA LEU A 318 -22.28 6.59 -9.85
C LEU A 318 -23.37 5.51 -10.06
N ALA A 319 -23.94 4.96 -8.98
CA ALA A 319 -24.86 3.82 -9.05
C ALA A 319 -26.15 4.13 -9.84
N ASP A 320 -26.68 5.34 -9.68
CA ASP A 320 -27.93 5.78 -10.32
C ASP A 320 -27.71 6.44 -11.70
N LYS A 321 -26.48 6.46 -12.21
CA LYS A 321 -26.15 7.13 -13.48
C LYS A 321 -26.22 6.16 -14.66
N GLU A 322 -26.82 6.62 -15.74
CA GLU A 322 -26.82 5.88 -17.01
C GLU A 322 -25.39 5.76 -17.57
N PRO A 323 -25.04 4.69 -18.30
CA PRO A 323 -23.70 4.49 -18.87
C PRO A 323 -23.16 5.69 -19.67
N SER A 324 -24.04 6.41 -20.38
CA SER A 324 -23.67 7.61 -21.16
C SER A 324 -23.29 8.81 -20.30
N GLU A 325 -23.73 8.85 -19.04
CA GLU A 325 -23.50 9.94 -18.09
C GLU A 325 -22.27 9.71 -17.20
N LEU A 326 -21.69 8.50 -17.23
CA LEU A 326 -20.49 8.19 -16.48
C LEU A 326 -19.28 8.97 -17.02
N PRO A 327 -18.34 9.42 -16.18
CA PRO A 327 -17.16 10.17 -16.64
C PRO A 327 -16.35 9.45 -17.74
N ARG A 328 -15.69 10.21 -18.62
CA ARG A 328 -14.78 9.65 -19.60
C ARG A 328 -13.41 9.40 -18.97
N VAL A 329 -12.87 8.19 -19.12
CA VAL A 329 -11.63 7.78 -18.47
C VAL A 329 -10.59 7.41 -19.53
N LEU A 330 -9.35 7.84 -19.37
CA LEU A 330 -8.21 7.25 -20.06
C LEU A 330 -7.53 6.25 -19.11
N ILE A 331 -7.48 4.97 -19.48
CA ILE A 331 -6.73 3.95 -18.75
C ILE A 331 -5.36 3.79 -19.40
N GLY A 332 -4.30 4.09 -18.65
CA GLY A 332 -2.91 3.85 -19.04
C GLY A 332 -2.41 2.53 -18.44
N ILE A 333 -2.09 1.55 -19.30
CA ILE A 333 -1.49 0.27 -18.93
C ILE A 333 0.02 0.33 -19.21
N PHE A 334 0.84 0.06 -18.20
CA PHE A 334 2.31 0.12 -18.30
C PHE A 334 2.95 -1.23 -17.97
N ILE A 335 3.64 -1.82 -18.94
CA ILE A 335 4.41 -3.07 -18.81
C ILE A 335 5.89 -2.71 -18.90
N GLU A 336 6.49 -2.30 -17.78
CA GLU A 336 7.84 -1.71 -17.75
C GLU A 336 8.94 -2.71 -17.36
N HIS A 337 8.56 -3.86 -16.82
CA HIS A 337 9.45 -4.95 -16.47
C HIS A 337 8.76 -6.30 -16.70
N PRO A 338 9.52 -7.40 -16.83
CA PRO A 338 8.92 -8.72 -16.96
C PRO A 338 8.07 -9.04 -15.72
N THR A 339 6.81 -9.37 -15.97
CA THR A 339 5.79 -9.56 -14.93
C THR A 339 5.07 -10.90 -15.12
N PRO A 340 4.95 -11.73 -14.06
CA PRO A 340 4.22 -12.99 -14.13
C PRO A 340 2.71 -12.76 -14.22
N PHE A 341 1.99 -13.72 -14.82
CA PHE A 341 0.52 -13.72 -14.92
C PHE A 341 -0.07 -12.47 -15.60
N LEU A 342 0.62 -11.94 -16.62
CA LEU A 342 0.23 -10.71 -17.32
C LEU A 342 -1.17 -10.82 -17.96
N TRP A 343 -1.51 -11.93 -18.61
CA TRP A 343 -2.85 -12.13 -19.19
C TRP A 343 -3.97 -11.94 -18.17
N GLU A 344 -3.81 -12.46 -16.95
CA GLU A 344 -4.78 -12.33 -15.87
C GLU A 344 -4.89 -10.88 -15.40
N ALA A 345 -3.77 -10.16 -15.28
CA ALA A 345 -3.77 -8.73 -14.96
C ALA A 345 -4.55 -7.92 -16.02
N LEU A 346 -4.23 -8.12 -17.30
CA LEU A 346 -4.89 -7.45 -18.44
C LEU A 346 -6.38 -7.81 -18.52
N SER A 347 -6.73 -9.08 -18.28
CA SER A 347 -8.11 -9.55 -18.25
C SER A 347 -8.92 -8.89 -17.14
N LYS A 348 -8.31 -8.67 -15.96
CA LYS A 348 -8.96 -7.94 -14.85
C LYS A 348 -9.23 -6.48 -15.21
N VAL A 349 -8.31 -5.80 -15.90
CA VAL A 349 -8.55 -4.45 -16.41
C VAL A 349 -9.72 -4.43 -17.40
N TYR A 350 -9.80 -5.42 -18.31
CA TYR A 350 -10.91 -5.55 -19.24
C TYR A 350 -12.28 -5.84 -18.57
N ASN A 351 -12.25 -6.54 -17.44
CA ASN A 351 -13.43 -6.91 -16.66
C ASN A 351 -13.86 -5.85 -15.64
N LEU A 352 -13.16 -4.71 -15.54
CA LEU A 352 -13.62 -3.59 -14.72
C LEU A 352 -15.07 -3.24 -15.10
N ASN A 353 -15.92 -3.08 -14.09
CA ASN A 353 -17.33 -2.75 -14.23
C ASN A 353 -17.48 -1.28 -14.63
N TYR A 354 -17.13 -0.96 -15.87
CA TYR A 354 -17.22 0.39 -16.43
C TYR A 354 -17.50 0.31 -17.94
N PRO A 355 -18.36 1.17 -18.51
CA PRO A 355 -18.69 1.06 -19.93
C PRO A 355 -17.46 1.33 -20.79
N ARG A 356 -17.11 0.37 -21.66
CA ARG A 356 -15.89 0.43 -22.48
C ARG A 356 -15.93 1.56 -23.50
N GLU A 357 -17.12 1.98 -23.93
CA GLU A 357 -17.35 3.16 -24.75
C GLU A 357 -17.04 4.50 -24.05
N ARG A 358 -16.87 4.49 -22.72
CA ARG A 358 -16.43 5.63 -21.91
C ARG A 358 -14.93 5.56 -21.56
N ILE A 359 -14.22 4.54 -22.04
CA ILE A 359 -12.80 4.32 -21.77
C ILE A 359 -11.98 4.48 -23.05
N ASP A 360 -10.97 5.34 -23.01
CA ASP A 360 -9.86 5.36 -23.95
C ASP A 360 -8.67 4.59 -23.36
N LEU A 361 -8.03 3.74 -24.15
CA LEU A 361 -6.94 2.88 -23.68
C LEU A 361 -5.60 3.40 -24.21
N PHE A 362 -4.62 3.51 -23.32
CA PHE A 362 -3.23 3.76 -23.65
C PHE A 362 -2.42 2.57 -23.13
N VAL A 363 -1.71 1.86 -23.99
CA VAL A 363 -0.91 0.68 -23.60
C VAL A 363 0.52 0.95 -23.99
N HIS A 364 1.43 0.82 -23.03
CA HIS A 364 2.87 0.88 -23.27
C HIS A 364 3.52 -0.42 -22.80
N ASN A 365 4.13 -1.14 -23.73
CA ASN A 365 4.96 -2.30 -23.45
C ASN A 365 6.44 -1.95 -23.66
N ALA A 366 7.25 -2.04 -22.60
CA ALA A 366 8.70 -1.92 -22.67
C ALA A 366 9.40 -3.29 -22.65
N VAL A 367 8.68 -4.41 -22.65
CA VAL A 367 9.22 -5.75 -22.44
C VAL A 367 9.00 -6.63 -23.66
N GLU A 368 10.08 -6.91 -24.39
CA GLU A 368 10.05 -7.76 -25.60
C GLU A 368 9.36 -9.12 -25.37
N PHE A 369 9.63 -9.76 -24.23
CA PHE A 369 9.03 -11.05 -23.86
C PHE A 369 7.48 -11.03 -23.86
N HIS A 370 6.88 -9.89 -23.51
CA HIS A 370 5.43 -9.73 -23.37
C HIS A 370 4.75 -9.20 -24.64
N GLU A 371 5.50 -8.94 -25.71
CA GLU A 371 4.97 -8.29 -26.92
C GLU A 371 3.83 -9.10 -27.56
N GLU A 372 4.00 -10.41 -27.75
CA GLU A 372 2.98 -11.28 -28.35
C GLU A 372 1.68 -11.32 -27.51
N GLU A 373 1.81 -11.38 -26.19
CA GLU A 373 0.69 -11.44 -25.26
C GLU A 373 -0.09 -10.12 -25.22
N VAL A 374 0.63 -8.98 -25.22
CA VAL A 374 0.04 -7.64 -25.22
C VAL A 374 -0.60 -7.33 -26.57
N ASP A 375 0.04 -7.66 -27.70
CA ASP A 375 -0.54 -7.50 -29.04
C ASP A 375 -1.87 -8.28 -29.14
N LYS A 376 -1.88 -9.53 -28.68
CA LYS A 376 -3.09 -10.36 -28.65
C LYS A 376 -4.20 -9.73 -27.81
N PHE A 377 -3.88 -9.16 -26.65
CA PHE A 377 -4.85 -8.45 -25.82
C PHE A 377 -5.45 -7.24 -26.54
N VAL A 378 -4.60 -6.42 -27.18
CA VAL A 378 -5.03 -5.23 -27.94
C VAL A 378 -5.87 -5.63 -29.15
N GLU A 379 -5.49 -6.67 -29.89
CA GLU A 379 -6.26 -7.19 -31.02
C GLU A 379 -7.63 -7.73 -30.59
N GLN A 380 -7.67 -8.49 -29.50
CA GLN A 380 -8.90 -9.14 -29.02
C GLN A 380 -9.89 -8.17 -28.39
N TYR A 381 -9.41 -7.22 -27.57
CA TYR A 381 -10.28 -6.37 -26.75
C TYR A 381 -10.25 -4.90 -27.15
N GLY A 382 -9.25 -4.44 -27.90
CA GLY A 382 -9.05 -3.03 -28.24
C GLY A 382 -10.25 -2.38 -28.92
N GLN A 383 -10.94 -3.09 -29.80
CA GLN A 383 -12.12 -2.58 -30.53
C GLN A 383 -13.34 -2.33 -29.64
N SER A 384 -13.38 -2.92 -28.43
CA SER A 384 -14.47 -2.70 -27.48
C SER A 384 -14.35 -1.36 -26.75
N TYR A 385 -13.14 -0.80 -26.67
CA TYR A 385 -12.87 0.50 -26.08
C TYR A 385 -13.16 1.63 -27.07
N ARG A 386 -13.35 2.84 -26.52
CA ARG A 386 -13.64 4.04 -27.31
C ARG A 386 -12.49 4.38 -28.27
N SER A 387 -11.25 4.24 -27.83
CA SER A 387 -10.05 4.33 -28.66
C SER A 387 -8.89 3.59 -27.99
N VAL A 388 -7.86 3.25 -28.79
CA VAL A 388 -6.64 2.60 -28.29
C VAL A 388 -5.41 3.28 -28.89
N LYS A 389 -4.42 3.54 -28.03
CA LYS A 389 -3.07 3.93 -28.41
C LYS A 389 -2.10 2.90 -27.85
N HIS A 390 -1.55 2.07 -28.72
CA HIS A 390 -0.61 1.02 -28.37
C HIS A 390 0.81 1.44 -28.73
N MET A 391 1.72 1.43 -27.76
CA MET A 391 3.14 1.71 -27.90
C MET A 391 3.92 0.45 -27.54
N ARG A 392 4.72 0.00 -28.50
CA ARG A 392 5.42 -1.28 -28.47
C ARG A 392 6.83 -1.16 -27.95
N ASN A 393 7.47 -2.27 -27.60
CA ASN A 393 8.87 -2.24 -27.15
C ASN A 393 9.78 -1.64 -28.25
N GLU A 394 9.50 -1.95 -29.52
CA GLU A 394 10.25 -1.45 -30.69
C GLU A 394 10.23 0.08 -30.84
N ASP A 395 9.26 0.77 -30.25
CA ASP A 395 9.20 2.24 -30.26
C ASP A 395 10.32 2.87 -29.41
N GLY A 396 11.01 2.10 -28.56
CA GLY A 396 12.19 2.53 -27.80
C GLY A 396 11.90 3.63 -26.78
N ARG A 397 10.67 3.70 -26.27
CA ARG A 397 10.20 4.75 -25.37
C ARG A 397 10.52 4.37 -23.93
N LYS A 398 11.11 5.31 -23.19
CA LYS A 398 11.38 5.12 -21.76
C LYS A 398 10.10 5.32 -20.95
N GLU A 399 9.96 4.59 -19.85
CA GLU A 399 8.83 4.65 -18.93
C GLU A 399 8.36 6.08 -18.62
N TRP A 400 9.24 6.95 -18.10
CA TRP A 400 8.89 8.34 -17.74
C TRP A 400 8.30 9.11 -18.93
N HIS A 401 8.74 8.82 -20.14
CA HIS A 401 8.28 9.48 -21.35
C HIS A 401 6.91 8.94 -21.76
N ALA A 402 6.71 7.62 -21.70
CA ALA A 402 5.42 7.00 -21.95
C ALA A 402 4.35 7.47 -20.96
N ARG A 403 4.67 7.53 -19.65
CA ARG A 403 3.75 8.03 -18.62
C ARG A 403 3.38 9.50 -18.82
N ASN A 404 4.35 10.36 -19.15
CA ASN A 404 4.06 11.76 -19.51
C ASN A 404 3.17 11.87 -20.77
N LEU A 405 3.45 11.06 -21.81
CA LEU A 405 2.63 11.04 -23.03
C LEU A 405 1.19 10.59 -22.77
N ALA A 406 0.98 9.67 -21.83
CA ALA A 406 -0.35 9.24 -21.44
C ALA A 406 -1.15 10.37 -20.77
N LEU A 407 -0.51 11.15 -19.89
CA LEU A 407 -1.12 12.35 -19.30
C LEU A 407 -1.45 13.41 -20.36
N GLU A 408 -0.53 13.66 -21.30
CA GLU A 408 -0.74 14.59 -22.42
C GLU A 408 -1.88 14.15 -23.33
N GLU A 409 -2.01 12.84 -23.59
CA GLU A 409 -3.12 12.29 -24.37
C GLU A 409 -4.45 12.50 -23.63
N CYS A 410 -4.48 12.23 -22.32
CA CYS A 410 -5.66 12.46 -21.49
C CYS A 410 -6.12 13.93 -21.55
N MET A 411 -5.16 14.86 -21.42
CA MET A 411 -5.41 16.30 -21.58
C MET A 411 -5.96 16.64 -22.97
N LYS A 412 -5.34 16.10 -24.03
CA LYS A 412 -5.72 16.34 -25.43
C LYS A 412 -7.14 15.86 -25.73
N ILE A 413 -7.50 14.68 -25.23
CA ILE A 413 -8.83 14.11 -25.45
C ILE A 413 -9.88 14.64 -24.48
N LYS A 414 -9.48 15.48 -23.50
CA LYS A 414 -10.34 16.01 -22.43
C LYS A 414 -11.03 14.88 -21.66
N CYS A 415 -10.23 13.93 -21.19
CA CYS A 415 -10.70 12.92 -20.24
C CYS A 415 -11.15 13.60 -18.93
N ASP A 416 -12.15 13.03 -18.27
CA ASP A 416 -12.55 13.47 -16.92
C ASP A 416 -11.61 12.87 -15.86
N TYR A 417 -11.07 11.67 -16.12
CA TYR A 417 -10.11 10.99 -15.24
C TYR A 417 -9.01 10.26 -16.03
N TYR A 418 -7.83 10.20 -15.44
CA TYR A 418 -6.71 9.37 -15.89
C TYR A 418 -6.50 8.24 -14.87
N PHE A 419 -6.53 6.99 -15.31
CA PHE A 419 -6.32 5.82 -14.45
C PHE A 419 -5.06 5.07 -14.89
N SER A 420 -4.01 5.15 -14.11
CA SER A 420 -2.74 4.43 -14.36
C SER A 420 -2.82 3.05 -13.72
N VAL A 421 -2.40 2.02 -14.45
CA VAL A 421 -2.32 0.63 -13.99
C VAL A 421 -1.04 0.01 -14.52
N ASP A 422 -0.17 -0.45 -13.63
CA ASP A 422 1.06 -1.15 -14.00
C ASP A 422 0.81 -2.66 -14.06
N SER A 423 1.67 -3.36 -14.80
CA SER A 423 1.51 -4.80 -15.07
C SER A 423 1.45 -5.69 -13.84
N ASP A 424 2.03 -5.27 -12.70
CA ASP A 424 2.05 -6.02 -11.45
C ASP A 424 0.78 -5.84 -10.60
N ALA A 425 -0.14 -4.97 -11.03
CA ALA A 425 -1.39 -4.68 -10.36
C ALA A 425 -2.50 -5.66 -10.77
N HIS A 426 -2.94 -6.50 -9.84
CA HIS A 426 -4.06 -7.41 -10.04
C HIS A 426 -5.33 -6.86 -9.39
N LEU A 427 -6.19 -6.20 -10.18
CA LEU A 427 -7.47 -5.63 -9.73
C LEU A 427 -8.54 -6.71 -9.57
N ASP A 428 -8.55 -7.42 -8.44
CA ASP A 428 -9.53 -8.49 -8.18
C ASP A 428 -10.97 -7.95 -8.00
N ASN A 429 -11.13 -6.68 -7.66
CA ASN A 429 -12.44 -6.04 -7.53
C ASN A 429 -12.79 -5.26 -8.81
N GLU A 430 -13.81 -5.74 -9.52
CA GLU A 430 -14.28 -5.15 -10.78
C GLU A 430 -14.80 -3.72 -10.61
N ASP A 431 -15.24 -3.32 -9.41
CA ASP A 431 -15.76 -1.98 -9.11
C ASP A 431 -14.67 -0.95 -8.75
N THR A 432 -13.39 -1.34 -8.78
CA THR A 432 -12.27 -0.48 -8.34
C THR A 432 -12.30 0.91 -8.98
N LEU A 433 -12.47 1.00 -10.32
CA LEU A 433 -12.48 2.29 -11.01
C LEU A 433 -13.65 3.18 -10.55
N ARG A 434 -14.85 2.61 -10.37
CA ARG A 434 -16.01 3.35 -9.87
C ARG A 434 -15.74 3.86 -8.46
N ALA A 435 -15.31 2.97 -7.57
CA ALA A 435 -15.02 3.30 -6.18
C ALA A 435 -14.00 4.45 -6.06
N LEU A 436 -12.95 4.46 -6.87
CA LEU A 436 -11.95 5.53 -6.86
C LEU A 436 -12.49 6.87 -7.39
N ILE A 437 -13.33 6.85 -8.43
CA ILE A 437 -13.99 8.06 -8.95
C ILE A 437 -14.92 8.67 -7.89
N GLU A 438 -15.72 7.83 -7.22
CA GLU A 438 -16.69 8.25 -6.21
C GLU A 438 -16.00 8.92 -5.00
N MET A 439 -14.76 8.54 -4.67
CA MET A 439 -13.97 9.16 -3.59
C MET A 439 -13.67 10.65 -3.82
N ASN A 440 -13.85 11.16 -5.04
CA ASN A 440 -13.75 12.59 -5.37
C ASN A 440 -12.46 13.25 -4.85
N ARG A 441 -11.32 12.68 -5.23
CA ARG A 441 -9.99 13.21 -4.87
C ARG A 441 -9.21 13.60 -6.12
N THR A 442 -8.28 14.55 -5.96
CA THR A 442 -7.37 14.98 -7.02
C THR A 442 -6.49 13.82 -7.49
N VAL A 443 -5.94 13.05 -6.54
CA VAL A 443 -5.18 11.82 -6.79
C VAL A 443 -5.51 10.78 -5.73
N VAL A 444 -5.89 9.57 -6.13
CA VAL A 444 -6.20 8.49 -5.20
C VAL A 444 -5.78 7.13 -5.75
N ALA A 445 -5.14 6.31 -4.91
CA ALA A 445 -4.75 4.94 -5.19
C ALA A 445 -5.61 3.95 -4.37
N PRO A 446 -6.04 2.82 -4.94
CA PRO A 446 -6.50 1.70 -4.15
C PRO A 446 -5.29 1.04 -3.46
N LEU A 447 -5.44 0.65 -2.20
CA LEU A 447 -4.40 -0.11 -1.51
C LEU A 447 -4.31 -1.52 -2.11
N LEU A 448 -3.17 -1.82 -2.73
CA LEU A 448 -2.78 -3.16 -3.14
C LEU A 448 -1.56 -3.61 -2.33
N SER A 449 -1.56 -4.88 -1.90
CA SER A 449 -0.44 -5.49 -1.18
C SER A 449 -0.06 -6.82 -1.79
N ARG A 450 1.21 -7.22 -1.66
CA ARG A 450 1.66 -8.57 -2.00
C ARG A 450 1.04 -9.57 -1.03
N HIS A 451 0.52 -10.68 -1.55
CA HIS A 451 -0.17 -11.68 -0.74
C HIS A 451 0.73 -12.19 0.41
N LYS A 452 0.18 -12.28 1.63
CA LYS A 452 0.90 -12.68 2.87
C LYS A 452 2.14 -11.83 3.19
N ASN A 453 2.24 -10.60 2.68
CA ASN A 453 3.35 -9.69 2.92
C ASN A 453 2.84 -8.29 3.32
N LEU A 454 3.73 -7.44 3.83
CA LEU A 454 3.47 -6.03 4.11
C LEU A 454 3.80 -5.10 2.93
N TRP A 455 4.58 -5.54 1.93
CA TRP A 455 4.88 -4.73 0.75
C TRP A 455 3.60 -4.32 0.02
N SER A 456 3.43 -3.01 -0.19
CA SER A 456 2.23 -2.40 -0.76
C SER A 456 2.58 -1.21 -1.66
N ASN A 457 1.60 -0.75 -2.45
CA ASN A 457 1.76 0.32 -3.43
C ASN A 457 1.74 1.76 -2.86
N PHE A 458 2.19 1.94 -1.60
CA PHE A 458 2.27 3.25 -0.96
C PHE A 458 3.35 3.27 0.13
N TRP A 459 3.88 4.45 0.44
CA TRP A 459 4.70 4.68 1.65
C TRP A 459 3.98 5.62 2.60
N GLY A 460 3.94 5.27 3.89
CA GLY A 460 3.33 6.14 4.91
C GLY A 460 4.23 7.27 5.40
N ALA A 461 5.54 7.18 5.21
CA ALA A 461 6.51 8.19 5.61
C ALA A 461 7.71 8.26 4.64
N LEU A 462 8.51 9.31 4.79
CA LEU A 462 9.76 9.49 4.05
C LEU A 462 10.93 9.63 5.03
N SER A 463 12.11 9.14 4.63
CA SER A 463 13.37 9.48 5.27
C SER A 463 13.73 10.96 5.01
N THR A 464 14.76 11.46 5.69
CA THR A 464 15.28 12.82 5.46
C THR A 464 15.74 13.04 4.02
N ASP A 465 16.17 11.98 3.34
CA ASP A 465 16.64 12.01 1.95
C ASP A 465 15.50 11.83 0.94
N GLY A 466 14.25 11.70 1.41
CA GLY A 466 13.06 11.54 0.57
C GLY A 466 12.81 10.12 0.07
N TYR A 467 13.48 9.11 0.63
CA TYR A 467 13.27 7.69 0.34
C TYR A 467 12.27 7.05 1.31
N TYR A 468 12.02 5.75 1.14
CA TYR A 468 11.12 4.98 1.99
C TYR A 468 11.46 5.11 3.48
N ALA A 469 10.41 5.39 4.27
CA ALA A 469 10.40 5.15 5.71
C ALA A 469 9.05 4.55 6.10
N ARG A 470 9.06 3.66 7.11
CA ARG A 470 7.82 3.08 7.65
C ARG A 470 7.15 4.07 8.59
N SER A 471 5.87 4.39 8.35
CA SER A 471 5.06 5.17 9.29
C SER A 471 4.58 4.32 10.48
N HIS A 472 4.22 4.99 11.57
CA HIS A 472 3.73 4.36 12.80
C HIS A 472 2.43 3.55 12.62
N ASP A 473 1.67 3.83 11.58
CA ASP A 473 0.37 3.22 11.26
C ASP A 473 0.40 2.28 10.04
N TYR A 474 1.53 2.15 9.36
CA TYR A 474 1.65 1.43 8.08
C TYR A 474 1.11 -0.01 8.15
N VAL A 475 1.48 -0.76 9.19
CA VAL A 475 1.08 -2.16 9.34
C VAL A 475 -0.43 -2.28 9.52
N GLN A 476 -1.02 -1.40 10.32
CA GLN A 476 -2.45 -1.36 10.59
C GLN A 476 -3.26 -0.96 9.34
N LEU A 477 -2.70 -0.08 8.49
CA LEU A 477 -3.32 0.26 7.20
C LEU A 477 -3.28 -0.93 6.23
N VAL A 478 -2.10 -1.58 6.09
CA VAL A 478 -1.93 -2.72 5.16
C VAL A 478 -2.79 -3.91 5.56
N LYS A 479 -2.89 -4.22 6.85
CA LYS A 479 -3.73 -5.31 7.35
C LYS A 479 -5.23 -5.00 7.36
N GLY A 480 -5.63 -3.77 7.04
CA GLY A 480 -7.03 -3.35 7.09
C GLY A 480 -7.60 -3.22 8.51
N GLU A 481 -6.75 -3.16 9.53
CA GLU A 481 -7.14 -2.90 10.93
C GLU A 481 -7.67 -1.47 11.09
N ARG A 482 -7.13 -0.54 10.31
CA ARG A 482 -7.65 0.83 10.18
C ARG A 482 -8.07 1.06 8.74
N LYS A 483 -9.39 1.10 8.49
CA LYS A 483 -9.95 1.42 7.18
C LYS A 483 -10.21 2.92 7.05
N GLY A 484 -9.86 3.48 5.89
CA GLY A 484 -10.01 4.90 5.62
C GLY A 484 -9.41 5.35 4.28
N LEU A 485 -9.27 6.65 4.18
CA LEU A 485 -8.67 7.38 3.07
C LEU A 485 -7.53 8.21 3.63
N TRP A 486 -6.31 7.88 3.23
CA TRP A 486 -5.09 8.30 3.90
C TRP A 486 -4.27 9.18 2.99
N ASN A 487 -4.00 10.42 3.40
CA ASN A 487 -3.03 11.28 2.72
C ASN A 487 -1.62 10.74 3.01
N VAL A 488 -0.92 10.32 1.96
CA VAL A 488 0.37 9.62 2.03
C VAL A 488 1.39 10.29 1.11
N PRO A 489 2.69 10.26 1.46
CA PRO A 489 3.71 10.92 0.67
C PRO A 489 4.04 10.23 -0.65
N PHE A 490 3.73 8.95 -0.82
CA PHE A 490 4.09 8.17 -2.00
C PHE A 490 3.02 7.13 -2.32
N ILE A 491 2.70 7.00 -3.60
CA ILE A 491 1.84 5.97 -4.20
C ILE A 491 2.47 5.52 -5.52
N ASN A 492 2.24 4.29 -5.94
CA ASN A 492 2.67 3.79 -7.24
C ASN A 492 1.72 2.68 -7.76
N THR A 493 2.09 2.03 -8.86
CA THR A 493 1.44 0.85 -9.46
C THR A 493 0.01 1.06 -9.98
N VAL A 494 -0.90 1.60 -9.18
CA VAL A 494 -2.27 1.92 -9.60
C VAL A 494 -2.77 3.18 -8.91
N TYR A 495 -3.29 4.12 -9.70
CA TYR A 495 -3.83 5.37 -9.19
C TYR A 495 -4.71 6.09 -10.20
N LEU A 496 -5.70 6.80 -9.68
CA LEU A 496 -6.61 7.66 -10.41
C LEU A 496 -6.21 9.13 -10.20
N ILE A 497 -6.12 9.89 -11.28
CA ILE A 497 -5.92 11.34 -11.29
C ILE A 497 -7.15 12.00 -11.87
N ASN A 498 -7.67 13.02 -11.18
CA ASN A 498 -8.75 13.85 -11.70
C ASN A 498 -8.26 14.71 -12.88
N GLY A 499 -8.97 14.65 -14.01
CA GLY A 499 -8.63 15.34 -15.25
C GLY A 499 -8.52 16.86 -15.10
N THR A 500 -9.17 17.48 -14.12
CA THR A 500 -9.02 18.92 -13.84
C THR A 500 -7.57 19.30 -13.54
N LEU A 501 -6.80 18.39 -12.94
CA LEU A 501 -5.38 18.62 -12.66
C LEU A 501 -4.57 18.76 -13.95
N LEU A 502 -4.92 17.99 -14.98
CA LEU A 502 -4.21 17.96 -16.26
C LEU A 502 -4.46 19.21 -17.12
N HIS A 503 -5.45 20.03 -16.75
CA HIS A 503 -5.70 21.32 -17.40
C HIS A 503 -4.93 22.49 -16.78
N SER A 504 -4.31 22.29 -15.61
CA SER A 504 -3.48 23.31 -14.99
C SER A 504 -2.05 23.22 -15.52
N LYS A 505 -1.56 24.28 -16.17
CA LYS A 505 -0.18 24.34 -16.67
C LYS A 505 0.85 24.26 -15.53
N ASP A 506 0.60 24.96 -14.43
CA ASP A 506 1.53 25.05 -13.31
C ASP A 506 1.50 23.78 -12.44
N LYS A 507 0.33 23.13 -12.37
CA LYS A 507 0.13 21.92 -11.55
C LYS A 507 0.20 20.62 -12.35
N PHE A 508 0.47 20.67 -13.66
CA PHE A 508 0.53 19.49 -14.51
C PHE A 508 1.51 18.44 -13.95
N PRO A 509 1.12 17.16 -13.78
CA PRO A 509 2.01 16.15 -13.21
C PRO A 509 3.21 15.87 -14.12
N SER A 510 4.32 15.41 -13.54
CA SER A 510 5.54 15.07 -14.30
C SER A 510 6.23 13.88 -13.67
N PHE A 511 6.64 12.94 -14.51
CA PHE A 511 7.44 11.77 -14.11
C PHE A 511 8.96 12.04 -14.17
N ILE A 512 9.38 13.32 -14.12
CA ILE A 512 10.78 13.74 -14.24
C ILE A 512 11.17 14.61 -13.04
N SER A 513 12.20 14.20 -12.28
CA SER A 513 12.85 15.01 -11.25
C SER A 513 14.28 14.50 -11.00
N GLY A 514 15.28 15.11 -11.68
CA GLY A 514 16.69 14.73 -11.51
C GLY A 514 16.95 13.29 -11.96
N LEU A 515 17.54 12.48 -11.07
CA LEU A 515 17.85 11.06 -11.30
C LEU A 515 16.90 10.11 -10.55
N LEU A 516 15.81 10.62 -9.98
CA LEU A 516 14.81 9.78 -9.34
C LEU A 516 14.15 8.87 -10.36
N ASP A 517 13.73 7.67 -9.92
CA ASP A 517 12.84 6.84 -10.72
C ASP A 517 11.51 7.56 -10.99
N PRO A 518 10.75 7.14 -12.03
CA PRO A 518 9.56 7.85 -12.48
C PRO A 518 8.50 8.02 -11.38
N ASP A 519 8.28 7.02 -10.52
CA ASP A 519 7.27 7.06 -9.46
C ASP A 519 7.67 7.99 -8.32
N MET A 520 8.93 7.92 -7.87
CA MET A 520 9.46 8.87 -6.89
C MET A 520 9.44 10.30 -7.43
N ALA A 521 9.77 10.48 -8.72
CA ALA A 521 9.71 11.77 -9.40
C ALA A 521 8.28 12.32 -9.45
N PHE A 522 7.31 11.50 -9.85
CA PHE A 522 5.89 11.85 -9.82
C PHE A 522 5.46 12.30 -8.43
N CYS A 523 5.64 11.45 -7.43
CA CYS A 523 5.20 11.75 -6.06
C CYS A 523 5.89 12.99 -5.50
N LYS A 524 7.19 13.17 -5.75
CA LYS A 524 7.92 14.36 -5.31
C LYS A 524 7.38 15.63 -5.97
N ASN A 525 7.19 15.62 -7.29
CA ASN A 525 6.64 16.75 -8.02
C ASN A 525 5.24 17.14 -7.52
N MET A 526 4.40 16.16 -7.18
CA MET A 526 3.08 16.39 -6.60
C MET A 526 3.16 17.06 -5.21
N ARG A 527 4.06 16.57 -4.34
CA ARG A 527 4.29 17.17 -3.01
C ARG A 527 4.82 18.61 -3.10
N GLU A 528 5.75 18.88 -4.02
CA GLU A 528 6.31 20.23 -4.23
C GLU A 528 5.24 21.23 -4.71
N LYS A 529 4.23 20.74 -5.45
CA LYS A 529 3.06 21.52 -5.89
C LYS A 529 1.93 21.60 -4.85
N GLY A 530 2.12 21.00 -3.67
CA GLY A 530 1.11 20.98 -2.60
C GLY A 530 -0.14 20.16 -2.93
N ILE A 531 -0.03 19.19 -3.83
CA ILE A 531 -1.13 18.30 -4.21
C ILE A 531 -1.08 17.06 -3.34
N PHE A 532 -2.21 16.71 -2.72
CA PHE A 532 -2.29 15.54 -1.87
C PHE A 532 -2.47 14.27 -2.70
N MET A 533 -1.80 13.22 -2.26
CA MET A 533 -1.95 11.86 -2.80
C MET A 533 -2.61 11.02 -1.72
N TYR A 534 -3.68 10.34 -2.09
CA TYR A 534 -4.43 9.51 -1.17
C TYR A 534 -4.27 8.04 -1.49
N VAL A 535 -4.30 7.19 -0.47
CA VAL A 535 -4.54 5.75 -0.60
C VAL A 535 -5.82 5.37 0.14
N THR A 536 -6.67 4.54 -0.46
CA THR A 536 -7.89 4.03 0.18
C THR A 536 -7.78 2.54 0.44
N ASN A 537 -8.16 2.12 1.64
CA ASN A 537 -8.30 0.71 2.02
C ASN A 537 -9.71 0.44 2.60
N MET A 538 -10.69 1.23 2.16
CA MET A 538 -12.10 1.05 2.53
C MET A 538 -12.65 -0.30 2.08
N ASP A 539 -12.17 -0.81 0.94
CA ASP A 539 -12.52 -2.11 0.37
C ASP A 539 -11.25 -2.92 0.03
N THR A 540 -11.44 -4.20 -0.31
CA THR A 540 -10.42 -5.06 -0.91
C THR A 540 -10.45 -4.87 -2.42
N TYR A 541 -9.44 -4.19 -2.96
CA TYR A 541 -9.38 -3.85 -4.39
C TYR A 541 -8.64 -4.89 -5.23
N GLY A 542 -7.70 -5.61 -4.63
CA GLY A 542 -6.83 -6.55 -5.33
C GLY A 542 -5.53 -6.84 -4.60
N HIS A 543 -4.51 -7.23 -5.35
CA HIS A 543 -3.19 -7.55 -4.84
C HIS A 543 -2.08 -7.18 -5.84
N LEU A 544 -0.83 -7.30 -5.39
CA LEU A 544 0.36 -7.17 -6.22
C LEU A 544 1.01 -8.53 -6.43
N VAL A 545 1.43 -8.81 -7.66
CA VAL A 545 2.35 -9.92 -7.95
C VAL A 545 3.79 -9.50 -7.65
N ASN A 546 4.66 -10.48 -7.39
CA ASN A 546 6.09 -10.30 -7.21
C ASN A 546 6.82 -10.62 -8.53
N PRO A 547 7.37 -9.63 -9.24
CA PRO A 547 8.10 -9.85 -10.49
C PRO A 547 9.57 -10.29 -10.27
N GLU A 548 10.09 -10.23 -9.04
CA GLU A 548 11.53 -10.38 -8.77
C GLU A 548 12.08 -11.80 -9.09
N THR A 549 11.21 -12.81 -9.11
CA THR A 549 11.61 -14.21 -9.37
C THR A 549 11.34 -14.69 -10.80
N PHE A 550 10.81 -13.81 -11.66
CA PHE A 550 10.35 -14.18 -12.99
C PHE A 550 11.51 -14.37 -13.98
N ASP A 551 11.89 -15.62 -14.25
CA ASP A 551 13.02 -15.96 -15.12
C ASP A 551 12.59 -16.22 -16.57
N LEU A 552 12.87 -15.27 -17.45
CA LEU A 552 12.55 -15.32 -18.89
C LEU A 552 13.32 -16.39 -19.67
N LYS A 553 14.33 -17.04 -19.08
CA LYS A 553 15.06 -18.13 -19.73
C LYS A 553 14.31 -19.45 -19.67
N LEU A 554 13.33 -19.56 -18.78
CA LEU A 554 12.55 -20.77 -18.59
C LEU A 554 11.44 -20.87 -19.64
N LYS A 555 11.08 -22.11 -20.01
CA LYS A 555 9.88 -22.36 -20.80
C LYS A 555 8.67 -22.26 -19.87
N ASN A 556 7.68 -21.45 -20.24
CA ASN A 556 6.50 -21.14 -19.42
C ASN A 556 6.89 -20.63 -18.01
N PRO A 557 7.56 -19.47 -17.88
CA PRO A 557 8.12 -18.98 -16.62
C PRO A 557 7.12 -18.92 -15.46
N ASP A 558 5.85 -18.56 -15.73
CA ASP A 558 4.78 -18.54 -14.72
C ASP A 558 4.60 -19.88 -13.97
N PHE A 559 4.98 -21.00 -14.60
CA PHE A 559 4.91 -22.33 -14.00
C PHE A 559 5.82 -22.46 -12.76
N TYR A 560 6.89 -21.66 -12.69
CA TYR A 560 7.88 -21.64 -11.61
C TYR A 560 7.51 -20.66 -10.48
N GLU A 561 6.41 -19.92 -10.61
CA GLU A 561 6.02 -18.86 -9.66
C GLU A 561 5.23 -19.34 -8.42
N ILE A 562 5.26 -20.64 -8.13
CA ILE A 562 4.46 -21.30 -7.07
C ILE A 562 4.71 -20.72 -5.66
N TYR A 563 5.89 -20.13 -5.43
CA TYR A 563 6.27 -19.55 -4.14
C TYR A 563 5.93 -18.06 -4.05
N SER A 564 6.47 -17.29 -5.00
CA SER A 564 6.42 -15.83 -4.98
C SER A 564 5.02 -15.30 -5.24
N ASN A 565 4.22 -16.06 -5.99
CA ASN A 565 2.89 -15.69 -6.47
C ASN A 565 1.91 -16.86 -6.31
N GLN A 566 1.96 -17.53 -5.14
CA GLN A 566 1.21 -18.76 -4.88
C GLN A 566 -0.29 -18.63 -5.22
N MET A 567 -0.93 -17.52 -4.87
CA MET A 567 -2.36 -17.32 -5.12
C MET A 567 -2.71 -17.31 -6.62
N ASP A 568 -1.94 -16.62 -7.45
CA ASP A 568 -2.13 -16.57 -8.90
C ASP A 568 -1.75 -17.89 -9.56
N TRP A 569 -0.69 -18.53 -9.06
CA TRP A 569 -0.29 -19.86 -9.47
C TRP A 569 -1.40 -20.88 -9.22
N GLU A 570 -2.00 -20.89 -8.02
CA GLU A 570 -3.14 -21.75 -7.66
C GLU A 570 -4.31 -21.55 -8.61
N ARG A 571 -4.70 -20.29 -8.85
CA ARG A 571 -5.81 -19.95 -9.75
C ARG A 571 -5.60 -20.47 -11.18
N ARG A 572 -4.35 -20.48 -11.68
CA ARG A 572 -4.03 -20.97 -13.03
C ARG A 572 -3.86 -22.48 -13.09
N TYR A 573 -3.25 -23.08 -12.07
CA TYR A 573 -2.66 -24.41 -12.17
C TYR A 573 -3.32 -25.48 -11.29
N ILE A 574 -4.05 -25.11 -10.23
CA ILE A 574 -4.79 -26.05 -9.39
C ILE A 574 -6.21 -26.25 -9.93
N HIS A 575 -6.64 -27.50 -9.97
CA HIS A 575 -7.95 -27.85 -10.50
C HIS A 575 -9.08 -27.20 -9.69
N GLU A 576 -10.09 -26.62 -10.35
CA GLU A 576 -11.24 -25.93 -9.71
C GLU A 576 -11.95 -26.74 -8.61
N ASN A 577 -12.05 -28.06 -8.80
CA ASN A 577 -12.66 -28.99 -7.86
C ASN A 577 -11.68 -29.57 -6.81
N TYR A 578 -10.40 -29.19 -6.80
CA TYR A 578 -9.41 -29.69 -5.84
C TYR A 578 -9.81 -29.37 -4.39
N SER A 579 -10.24 -28.14 -4.09
CA SER A 579 -10.63 -27.77 -2.72
C SER A 579 -11.81 -28.59 -2.20
N LYS A 580 -12.69 -29.09 -3.08
CA LYS A 580 -13.79 -30.00 -2.69
C LYS A 580 -13.25 -31.34 -2.20
N VAL A 581 -12.14 -31.83 -2.76
CA VAL A 581 -11.47 -33.08 -2.36
C VAL A 581 -11.09 -33.05 -0.87
N LEU A 582 -10.75 -31.88 -0.34
CA LEU A 582 -10.34 -31.71 1.06
C LEU A 582 -11.51 -31.57 2.06
N GLN A 583 -12.73 -31.38 1.60
CA GLN A 583 -13.89 -31.23 2.49
C GLN A 583 -14.15 -32.51 3.30
N PRO A 584 -14.45 -32.46 4.62
CA PRO A 584 -14.54 -33.65 5.46
C PRO A 584 -15.51 -34.73 4.96
N ASP A 585 -16.60 -34.33 4.32
CA ASP A 585 -17.67 -35.19 3.79
C ASP A 585 -17.44 -35.67 2.35
N PHE A 586 -16.48 -35.07 1.63
CA PHE A 586 -16.17 -35.49 0.26
C PHE A 586 -15.50 -36.87 0.26
N LYS A 587 -16.13 -37.84 -0.40
CA LYS A 587 -15.56 -39.17 -0.57
C LYS A 587 -14.68 -39.20 -1.82
N VAL A 588 -13.38 -39.39 -1.61
CA VAL A 588 -12.41 -39.55 -2.72
C VAL A 588 -12.71 -40.85 -3.46
N ASP A 589 -12.71 -40.80 -4.79
CA ASP A 589 -12.95 -41.98 -5.61
C ASP A 589 -11.85 -43.02 -5.35
N MET A 590 -12.24 -44.29 -5.28
CA MET A 590 -11.33 -45.40 -5.01
C MET A 590 -11.55 -46.51 -6.06
N PRO A 591 -11.04 -46.33 -7.30
CA PRO A 591 -11.30 -47.26 -8.41
C PRO A 591 -10.78 -48.68 -8.17
N CYS A 592 -9.73 -48.85 -7.38
CA CYS A 592 -9.23 -50.13 -6.89
C CYS A 592 -9.01 -50.07 -5.37
N PRO A 593 -8.99 -51.19 -4.63
CA PRO A 593 -8.74 -51.18 -3.19
C PRO A 593 -7.47 -50.38 -2.84
N ASP A 594 -7.59 -49.39 -1.95
CA ASP A 594 -6.51 -48.48 -1.52
C ASP A 594 -5.79 -47.71 -2.65
N VAL A 595 -6.45 -47.57 -3.80
CA VAL A 595 -6.03 -46.71 -4.91
C VAL A 595 -7.02 -45.56 -5.02
N TYR A 596 -6.60 -44.38 -4.59
CA TYR A 596 -7.42 -43.17 -4.59
C TYR A 596 -7.24 -42.38 -5.87
N TRP A 597 -8.30 -41.72 -6.34
CA TRP A 597 -8.31 -40.95 -7.59
C TRP A 597 -9.01 -39.61 -7.40
N PHE A 598 -8.31 -38.51 -7.68
CA PHE A 598 -8.83 -37.17 -7.43
C PHE A 598 -8.30 -36.12 -8.42
N PRO A 599 -9.06 -35.06 -8.72
CA PRO A 599 -8.56 -33.93 -9.50
C PRO A 599 -7.55 -33.12 -8.68
N VAL A 600 -6.45 -32.69 -9.31
CA VAL A 600 -5.44 -31.87 -8.62
C VAL A 600 -4.96 -30.67 -9.43
N VAL A 601 -4.72 -30.83 -10.74
CA VAL A 601 -4.15 -29.76 -11.58
C VAL A 601 -5.01 -29.47 -12.80
N THR A 602 -4.89 -28.27 -13.36
CA THR A 602 -5.63 -27.83 -14.54
C THR A 602 -5.08 -28.42 -15.83
N ASP A 603 -5.85 -28.26 -16.91
CA ASP A 603 -5.40 -28.56 -18.27
C ASP A 603 -4.18 -27.73 -18.69
N ILE A 604 -4.08 -26.49 -18.20
CA ILE A 604 -2.97 -25.59 -18.49
C ILE A 604 -1.70 -26.09 -17.80
N PHE A 605 -1.79 -26.52 -16.54
CA PHE A 605 -0.66 -27.15 -15.85
C PHE A 605 -0.12 -28.35 -16.64
N CYS A 606 -1.02 -29.24 -17.06
CA CYS A 606 -0.64 -30.44 -17.78
C CYS A 606 0.07 -30.13 -19.10
N ARG A 607 -0.45 -29.17 -19.86
CA ARG A 607 0.16 -28.71 -21.11
C ARG A 607 1.53 -28.09 -20.87
N HIS A 608 1.65 -27.16 -19.90
CA HIS A 608 2.91 -26.48 -19.63
C HIS A 608 3.98 -27.45 -19.12
N MET A 609 3.61 -28.43 -18.31
CA MET A 609 4.52 -29.50 -17.88
C MET A 609 5.05 -30.28 -19.10
N ILE A 610 4.20 -30.71 -20.02
CA ILE A 610 4.63 -31.43 -21.23
C ILE A 610 5.55 -30.55 -22.09
N GLU A 611 5.19 -29.28 -22.29
CA GLU A 611 6.00 -28.34 -23.07
C GLU A 611 7.38 -28.10 -22.47
N ILE A 612 7.50 -28.03 -21.14
CA ILE A 612 8.78 -27.91 -20.43
C ILE A 612 9.64 -29.16 -20.68
N MET A 613 9.06 -30.35 -20.54
CA MET A 613 9.78 -31.61 -20.74
C MET A 613 10.23 -31.79 -22.19
N GLU A 614 9.37 -31.51 -23.16
CA GLU A 614 9.73 -31.62 -24.58
C GLU A 614 10.70 -30.51 -25.03
N ASN A 615 10.64 -29.32 -24.43
CA ASN A 615 11.64 -28.27 -24.65
C ASN A 615 13.03 -28.69 -24.12
N PHE A 616 13.10 -29.40 -23.00
CA PHE A 616 14.36 -29.97 -22.52
C PHE A 616 14.86 -31.10 -23.44
N GLY A 617 13.96 -31.99 -23.86
CA GLY A 617 14.18 -32.96 -24.94
C GLY A 617 15.14 -34.12 -24.64
N GLN A 618 15.88 -34.10 -23.52
CA GLN A 618 16.84 -35.14 -23.14
C GLN A 618 16.20 -36.28 -22.32
N TRP A 619 15.24 -36.97 -22.94
CA TRP A 619 14.58 -38.16 -22.38
C TRP A 619 15.57 -39.32 -22.18
N SER A 620 15.44 -40.09 -21.09
CA SER A 620 16.24 -41.31 -20.93
C SER A 620 16.00 -42.34 -22.01
N SER A 621 16.93 -43.29 -22.10
CA SER A 621 16.85 -44.39 -23.06
C SER A 621 15.77 -45.43 -22.71
N GLY A 622 15.21 -45.42 -21.50
CA GLY A 622 14.32 -46.48 -21.00
C GLY A 622 15.02 -47.82 -20.81
N LYS A 623 16.35 -47.82 -20.65
CA LYS A 623 17.19 -49.00 -20.38
C LYS A 623 17.69 -48.97 -18.94
N ASN A 624 18.08 -50.13 -18.42
CA ASN A 624 18.53 -50.27 -17.02
C ASN A 624 19.81 -49.47 -16.72
N GLU A 625 20.55 -49.02 -17.73
CA GLU A 625 21.72 -48.16 -17.57
C GLU A 625 21.30 -46.70 -17.69
N ASP A 626 21.40 -45.97 -16.59
CA ASP A 626 21.09 -44.53 -16.53
C ASP A 626 22.22 -43.78 -15.84
N GLU A 627 23.07 -43.12 -16.65
CA GLU A 627 24.20 -42.32 -16.20
C GLU A 627 23.79 -41.11 -15.32
N ARG A 628 22.50 -40.75 -15.31
CA ARG A 628 21.94 -39.66 -14.51
C ARG A 628 21.71 -40.08 -13.05
N LEU A 629 21.64 -41.37 -12.76
CA LEU A 629 21.41 -41.89 -11.41
C LEU A 629 22.72 -42.14 -10.66
N ALA A 630 22.72 -41.86 -9.34
CA ALA A 630 23.83 -42.20 -8.46
C ALA A 630 23.97 -43.74 -8.35
N GLY A 631 24.86 -44.32 -9.15
CA GLY A 631 25.08 -45.77 -9.26
C GLY A 631 24.85 -46.36 -10.65
N GLY A 632 24.35 -45.58 -11.63
CA GLY A 632 24.31 -45.95 -13.04
C GLY A 632 23.30 -47.04 -13.44
N TYR A 633 22.50 -47.56 -12.50
CA TYR A 633 21.60 -48.69 -12.75
C TYR A 633 20.19 -48.47 -12.19
N GLU A 634 19.19 -48.58 -13.05
CA GLU A 634 17.76 -48.50 -12.72
C GLU A 634 17.12 -49.89 -12.83
N ASN A 635 16.53 -50.36 -11.72
CA ASN A 635 15.94 -51.70 -11.66
C ASN A 635 14.70 -51.84 -12.56
N VAL A 636 13.98 -50.75 -12.83
CA VAL A 636 12.78 -50.75 -13.67
C VAL A 636 12.77 -49.45 -14.48
N PRO A 637 13.46 -49.42 -15.63
CA PRO A 637 13.72 -48.17 -16.30
C PRO A 637 12.49 -47.62 -17.01
N THR A 638 12.36 -46.30 -16.97
CA THR A 638 11.39 -45.54 -17.75
C THR A 638 12.07 -44.54 -18.67
N ARG A 639 11.37 -44.15 -19.74
CA ARG A 639 11.75 -43.03 -20.60
C ARG A 639 11.17 -41.76 -19.98
N ASP A 640 12.01 -41.02 -19.28
CA ASP A 640 11.61 -39.97 -18.37
C ASP A 640 12.60 -38.81 -18.29
N ILE A 641 12.12 -37.73 -17.68
CA ILE A 641 12.88 -36.56 -17.29
C ILE A 641 12.54 -36.25 -15.82
N HIS A 642 13.57 -36.13 -15.00
CA HIS A 642 13.43 -35.78 -13.58
C HIS A 642 13.27 -34.28 -13.39
N MET A 643 12.53 -33.88 -12.34
CA MET A 643 12.26 -32.47 -12.04
C MET A 643 13.54 -31.65 -11.80
N ASN A 644 14.61 -32.26 -11.27
CA ASN A 644 15.88 -31.57 -11.06
C ASN A 644 16.58 -31.17 -12.37
N GLN A 645 16.37 -31.92 -13.46
CA GLN A 645 16.96 -31.64 -14.77
C GLN A 645 16.37 -30.39 -15.43
N VAL A 646 15.14 -30.04 -15.05
CA VAL A 646 14.41 -28.86 -15.54
C VAL A 646 14.24 -27.78 -14.46
N ASN A 647 15.08 -27.82 -13.42
CA ASN A 647 15.09 -26.88 -12.30
C ASN A 647 13.73 -26.74 -11.56
N PHE A 648 12.90 -27.79 -11.58
CA PHE A 648 11.56 -27.79 -10.99
C PHE A 648 11.45 -28.63 -9.70
N GLU A 649 12.54 -29.25 -9.24
CA GLU A 649 12.51 -30.14 -8.07
C GLU A 649 11.98 -29.47 -6.80
N GLN A 650 12.50 -28.29 -6.43
CA GLN A 650 12.03 -27.60 -5.23
C GLN A 650 10.55 -27.22 -5.35
N HIS A 651 10.18 -26.61 -6.49
CA HIS A 651 8.80 -26.24 -6.80
C HIS A 651 7.85 -27.43 -6.68
N TRP A 652 8.28 -28.60 -7.18
CA TRP A 652 7.54 -29.84 -7.08
C TRP A 652 7.42 -30.38 -5.65
N LEU A 653 8.49 -30.33 -4.85
CA LEU A 653 8.44 -30.71 -3.44
C LEU A 653 7.48 -29.82 -2.64
N PHE A 654 7.43 -28.52 -2.96
CA PHE A 654 6.43 -27.61 -2.41
C PHE A 654 5.02 -28.00 -2.87
N PHE A 655 4.83 -28.33 -4.14
CA PHE A 655 3.56 -28.85 -4.65
C PHE A 655 3.11 -30.12 -3.90
N LEU A 656 4.02 -31.06 -3.62
CA LEU A 656 3.71 -32.25 -2.83
C LEU A 656 3.25 -31.87 -1.41
N ARG A 657 3.96 -30.94 -0.76
CA ARG A 657 3.65 -30.50 0.60
C ARG A 657 2.30 -29.79 0.70
N GLU A 658 1.99 -28.90 -0.24
CA GLU A 658 0.80 -28.05 -0.17
C GLU A 658 -0.45 -28.71 -0.78
N TYR A 659 -0.31 -29.54 -1.83
CA TYR A 659 -1.45 -30.06 -2.59
C TYR A 659 -1.63 -31.58 -2.58
N ILE A 660 -0.61 -32.34 -2.20
CA ILE A 660 -0.70 -33.82 -2.16
C ILE A 660 -0.81 -34.33 -0.73
N LYS A 661 0.03 -33.82 0.18
CA LYS A 661 0.02 -34.18 1.60
C LYS A 661 -1.37 -34.03 2.23
N PRO A 662 -2.15 -32.95 2.02
CA PRO A 662 -3.47 -32.83 2.65
C PRO A 662 -4.47 -33.90 2.17
N VAL A 663 -4.38 -34.32 0.91
CA VAL A 663 -5.21 -35.42 0.39
C VAL A 663 -4.73 -36.76 0.96
N GLN A 664 -3.42 -36.97 1.03
CA GLN A 664 -2.80 -38.16 1.62
C GLN A 664 -3.26 -38.35 3.07
N GLU A 665 -3.13 -37.33 3.92
CA GLU A 665 -3.50 -37.39 5.34
C GLU A 665 -5.00 -37.72 5.53
N LYS A 666 -5.83 -37.24 4.60
CA LYS A 666 -7.26 -37.55 4.57
C LYS A 666 -7.56 -39.01 4.22
N VAL A 667 -6.89 -39.57 3.22
CA VAL A 667 -7.22 -40.92 2.71
C VAL A 667 -6.48 -42.04 3.46
N PHE A 668 -5.29 -41.76 4.01
CA PHE A 668 -4.51 -42.69 4.83
C PHE A 668 -4.46 -42.20 6.28
N LEU A 669 -5.59 -42.35 6.98
CA LEU A 669 -5.74 -41.91 8.36
C LEU A 669 -4.65 -42.52 9.26
N GLY A 670 -3.97 -41.65 10.00
CA GLY A 670 -2.90 -42.03 10.93
C GLY A 670 -1.50 -42.02 10.32
N TYR A 671 -1.35 -41.74 9.01
CA TYR A 671 -0.05 -41.48 8.40
C TYR A 671 0.20 -39.96 8.29
N PHE A 672 1.24 -39.47 8.97
CA PHE A 672 1.62 -38.08 9.01
C PHE A 672 3.12 -37.91 8.77
N HIS A 673 3.50 -37.08 7.80
CA HIS A 673 4.89 -36.73 7.52
C HIS A 673 4.97 -35.35 6.84
N ASP A 674 5.62 -34.39 7.50
CA ASP A 674 5.80 -33.03 6.99
C ASP A 674 7.26 -32.56 7.21
N PRO A 675 7.99 -32.14 6.16
CA PRO A 675 7.61 -32.19 4.75
C PRO A 675 7.66 -33.61 4.16
N PRO A 676 6.81 -33.93 3.17
CA PRO A 676 6.93 -35.18 2.43
C PRO A 676 8.28 -35.22 1.71
N ARG A 677 8.92 -36.40 1.67
CA ARG A 677 10.23 -36.59 1.04
C ARG A 677 10.05 -37.33 -0.27
N ALA A 678 10.47 -36.75 -1.38
CA ALA A 678 10.46 -37.45 -2.67
C ALA A 678 11.75 -37.18 -3.43
N ILE A 679 12.55 -38.23 -3.63
CA ILE A 679 13.80 -38.15 -4.40
C ILE A 679 13.52 -38.41 -5.89
N MET A 680 12.59 -39.30 -6.19
CA MET A 680 12.22 -39.65 -7.57
C MET A 680 10.94 -38.92 -7.95
N ASN A 681 11.10 -37.80 -8.66
CA ASN A 681 10.02 -36.99 -9.23
C ASN A 681 10.30 -36.82 -10.71
N PHE A 682 9.47 -37.39 -11.58
CA PHE A 682 9.79 -37.47 -12.99
C PHE A 682 8.54 -37.60 -13.86
N VAL A 683 8.61 -37.04 -15.07
CA VAL A 683 7.59 -37.24 -16.10
C VAL A 683 8.00 -38.41 -16.98
N VAL A 684 7.11 -39.37 -17.17
CA VAL A 684 7.31 -40.53 -18.05
C VAL A 684 6.59 -40.29 -19.38
N ARG A 685 7.24 -40.70 -20.48
CA ARG A 685 6.68 -40.72 -21.82
C ARG A 685 6.58 -42.15 -22.34
N TYR A 686 5.35 -42.58 -22.66
CA TYR A 686 5.11 -43.84 -23.35
C TYR A 686 4.71 -43.62 -24.81
N HIS A 687 5.32 -44.38 -25.72
CA HIS A 687 5.04 -44.34 -27.15
C HIS A 687 5.24 -45.74 -27.78
N PRO A 688 4.39 -46.17 -28.73
CA PRO A 688 4.48 -47.49 -29.39
C PRO A 688 5.86 -47.84 -29.96
N ASP A 689 6.52 -46.85 -30.57
CA ASP A 689 7.84 -47.02 -31.21
C ASP A 689 9.03 -46.83 -30.24
N GLU A 690 8.76 -46.49 -28.98
CA GLU A 690 9.77 -46.29 -27.94
C GLU A 690 9.54 -47.29 -26.80
N GLN A 691 9.28 -46.80 -25.58
CA GLN A 691 8.81 -47.61 -24.48
C GLN A 691 7.28 -47.52 -24.42
N TYR A 692 6.59 -48.61 -24.71
CA TYR A 692 5.12 -48.62 -24.80
C TYR A 692 4.42 -49.24 -23.59
N PHE A 693 5.15 -49.91 -22.69
CA PHE A 693 4.60 -50.53 -21.48
C PHE A 693 5.63 -50.49 -20.34
N LEU A 694 5.18 -50.76 -19.12
CA LEU A 694 6.06 -50.92 -17.95
C LEU A 694 5.75 -52.24 -17.26
N ARG A 695 6.77 -53.10 -17.13
CA ARG A 695 6.63 -54.44 -16.53
C ARG A 695 6.15 -54.39 -15.07
N PRO A 696 5.54 -55.46 -14.54
CA PRO A 696 5.14 -55.53 -13.14
C PRO A 696 6.27 -55.21 -12.15
N HIS A 697 6.03 -54.30 -11.21
CA HIS A 697 7.00 -53.85 -10.21
C HIS A 697 6.36 -53.30 -8.92
N HIS A 698 7.22 -53.02 -7.95
CA HIS A 698 6.91 -52.18 -6.78
C HIS A 698 7.69 -50.88 -6.89
N ASP A 699 7.12 -49.81 -6.36
CA ASP A 699 7.79 -48.53 -6.25
C ASP A 699 8.64 -48.50 -4.97
N SER A 700 9.75 -47.78 -5.04
CA SER A 700 10.53 -47.50 -3.83
C SER A 700 9.96 -46.28 -3.11
N SER A 701 8.72 -46.40 -2.63
CA SER A 701 7.97 -45.35 -1.92
C SER A 701 7.10 -45.96 -0.83
N THR A 702 6.71 -45.15 0.15
CA THR A 702 5.59 -45.49 1.03
C THR A 702 4.30 -45.40 0.23
N TYR A 703 4.10 -44.29 -0.48
CA TYR A 703 3.02 -44.10 -1.44
C TYR A 703 3.52 -43.41 -2.71
N THR A 704 2.87 -43.71 -3.82
CA THR A 704 3.15 -43.14 -5.13
C THR A 704 1.98 -42.29 -5.57
N ILE A 705 2.28 -41.14 -6.18
CA ILE A 705 1.30 -40.40 -6.98
C ILE A 705 1.61 -40.53 -8.47
N ASN A 706 0.55 -40.57 -9.28
CA ASN A 706 0.62 -40.67 -10.73
C ASN A 706 -0.45 -39.77 -11.35
N ILE A 707 -0.04 -38.63 -11.90
CA ILE A 707 -0.92 -37.64 -12.50
C ILE A 707 -0.92 -37.81 -14.02
N ALA A 708 -2.10 -37.96 -14.61
CA ALA A 708 -2.24 -38.02 -16.06
C ALA A 708 -2.11 -36.62 -16.67
N LEU A 709 -1.17 -36.44 -17.61
CA LEU A 709 -0.90 -35.13 -18.23
C LEU A 709 -1.59 -34.94 -19.58
N ASN A 710 -2.06 -36.00 -20.22
CA ASN A 710 -2.80 -35.90 -21.48
C ASN A 710 -3.95 -36.90 -21.59
N ARG A 711 -4.75 -36.80 -22.65
CA ARG A 711 -6.10 -37.38 -22.73
C ARG A 711 -6.09 -38.74 -23.43
N PRO A 712 -6.63 -39.79 -22.81
CA PRO A 712 -6.86 -41.07 -23.47
C PRO A 712 -7.87 -40.89 -24.62
N LYS A 713 -7.73 -41.71 -25.66
CA LYS A 713 -8.55 -41.73 -26.90
C LYS A 713 -8.47 -40.47 -27.76
N ILE A 714 -7.68 -39.47 -27.35
CA ILE A 714 -7.42 -38.25 -28.12
C ILE A 714 -5.93 -38.14 -28.41
N ASP A 715 -5.11 -38.14 -27.35
CA ASP A 715 -3.67 -37.96 -27.46
C ASP A 715 -2.94 -39.33 -27.52
N TYR A 716 -3.55 -40.39 -26.97
CA TYR A 716 -3.07 -41.79 -27.04
C TYR A 716 -4.20 -42.83 -26.97
N GLU A 717 -3.97 -44.06 -27.44
CA GLU A 717 -4.85 -45.23 -27.27
C GLU A 717 -4.15 -46.32 -26.43
N GLY A 718 -4.92 -47.10 -25.67
CA GLY A 718 -4.39 -48.04 -24.69
C GLY A 718 -3.95 -47.35 -23.39
N GLY A 719 -2.98 -47.94 -22.68
CA GLY A 719 -2.46 -47.39 -21.42
C GLY A 719 -3.35 -47.62 -20.21
N GLY A 720 -2.92 -47.06 -19.08
CA GLY A 720 -3.52 -47.26 -17.75
C GLY A 720 -2.53 -47.87 -16.76
N CYS A 721 -3.05 -48.30 -15.61
CA CYS A 721 -2.31 -49.01 -14.57
C CYS A 721 -3.11 -50.22 -14.13
N ASN A 722 -2.48 -51.41 -14.09
CA ASN A 722 -3.11 -52.64 -13.61
C ASN A 722 -2.46 -53.07 -12.29
N PHE A 723 -3.27 -53.26 -11.25
CA PHE A 723 -2.84 -53.72 -9.92
C PHE A 723 -3.09 -55.22 -9.81
N LEU A 724 -2.03 -56.01 -10.00
CA LEU A 724 -2.12 -57.46 -10.22
C LEU A 724 -2.75 -58.20 -9.04
N ARG A 725 -2.42 -57.82 -7.80
CA ARG A 725 -2.96 -58.45 -6.58
C ARG A 725 -4.48 -58.33 -6.47
N TYR A 726 -5.07 -57.31 -7.09
CA TYR A 726 -6.51 -57.03 -7.01
C TYR A 726 -7.25 -57.37 -8.31
N ASN A 727 -6.53 -57.79 -9.36
CA ASN A 727 -7.07 -57.94 -10.72
C ASN A 727 -7.91 -56.71 -11.14
N CYS A 728 -7.36 -55.51 -10.85
CA CYS A 728 -8.05 -54.25 -11.01
C CYS A 728 -7.21 -53.30 -11.85
N SER A 729 -7.79 -52.82 -12.95
CA SER A 729 -7.16 -51.89 -13.87
C SER A 729 -7.84 -50.54 -13.81
N VAL A 730 -7.04 -49.49 -13.66
CA VAL A 730 -7.47 -48.11 -13.85
C VAL A 730 -7.05 -47.67 -15.26
N VAL A 731 -8.03 -47.60 -16.14
CA VAL A 731 -7.90 -47.14 -17.53
C VAL A 731 -8.62 -45.80 -17.72
N ASP A 732 -8.46 -45.18 -18.89
CA ASP A 732 -9.10 -43.91 -19.22
C ASP A 732 -8.84 -42.80 -18.18
N LEU A 733 -7.58 -42.66 -17.75
CA LEU A 733 -7.17 -41.66 -16.77
C LEU A 733 -7.50 -40.24 -17.27
N LYS A 734 -8.24 -39.50 -16.45
CA LYS A 734 -8.64 -38.12 -16.70
C LYS A 734 -7.42 -37.23 -16.57
N ARG A 735 -7.19 -36.36 -17.55
CA ARG A 735 -6.12 -35.35 -17.50
C ARG A 735 -6.27 -34.49 -16.24
N GLY A 736 -5.15 -34.21 -15.58
CA GLY A 736 -5.09 -33.41 -14.35
C GLY A 736 -5.56 -34.12 -13.08
N TRP A 737 -5.94 -35.39 -13.18
CA TRP A 737 -6.26 -36.23 -12.02
C TRP A 737 -5.05 -37.06 -11.59
N SER A 738 -4.90 -37.22 -10.28
CA SER A 738 -3.86 -38.02 -9.63
C SER A 738 -4.43 -39.35 -9.14
N LEU A 739 -3.72 -40.44 -9.45
CA LEU A 739 -3.82 -41.67 -8.65
C LEU A 739 -2.88 -41.57 -7.46
N MET A 740 -3.32 -42.10 -6.32
CA MET A 740 -2.50 -42.25 -5.12
C MET A 740 -2.67 -43.67 -4.57
N HIS A 741 -1.57 -44.40 -4.41
CA HIS A 741 -1.58 -45.77 -3.90
C HIS A 741 -0.30 -46.09 -3.11
N PRO A 742 -0.30 -47.09 -2.21
CA PRO A 742 0.93 -47.58 -1.59
C PRO A 742 1.97 -48.05 -2.63
N GLY A 743 3.26 -47.82 -2.38
CA GLY A 743 4.33 -48.19 -3.31
C GLY A 743 4.87 -49.61 -3.11
N ARG A 744 4.94 -50.05 -1.84
CA ARG A 744 5.55 -51.31 -1.42
C ARG A 744 4.53 -52.35 -1.00
N LEU A 745 4.97 -53.61 -1.05
CA LEU A 745 4.30 -54.83 -0.54
C LEU A 745 2.97 -55.19 -1.22
N THR A 746 1.99 -54.29 -1.25
CA THR A 746 0.59 -54.62 -1.55
C THR A 746 0.13 -54.22 -2.95
N HIS A 747 0.78 -53.26 -3.61
CA HIS A 747 0.35 -52.73 -4.90
C HIS A 747 1.36 -53.06 -5.99
N TYR A 748 1.63 -54.35 -6.17
CA TYR A 748 2.41 -54.83 -7.31
C TYR A 748 1.62 -54.54 -8.59
N HIS A 749 2.16 -53.68 -9.45
CA HIS A 749 1.41 -53.09 -10.55
C HIS A 749 2.24 -53.00 -11.83
N GLU A 750 1.56 -52.83 -12.96
CA GLU A 750 2.17 -52.69 -14.28
C GLU A 750 1.54 -51.52 -15.07
N GLY A 751 2.35 -50.90 -15.94
CA GLY A 751 1.89 -49.90 -16.88
C GLY A 751 1.39 -50.58 -18.16
N LEU A 752 0.07 -50.48 -18.42
CA LEU A 752 -0.55 -51.14 -19.56
C LEU A 752 -0.01 -50.60 -20.90
N PRO A 753 0.05 -51.44 -21.96
CA PRO A 753 0.55 -51.05 -23.28
C PRO A 753 -0.19 -49.86 -23.90
N VAL A 754 0.57 -48.85 -24.34
CA VAL A 754 0.10 -47.78 -25.23
C VAL A 754 0.22 -48.28 -26.67
N THR A 755 -0.90 -48.32 -27.39
CA THR A 755 -0.97 -48.88 -28.74
C THR A 755 -0.89 -47.85 -29.84
N LYS A 756 -1.13 -46.57 -29.53
CA LYS A 756 -1.06 -45.45 -30.48
C LYS A 756 -0.88 -44.12 -29.76
N GLY A 757 -0.20 -43.17 -30.40
CA GLY A 757 0.04 -41.84 -29.85
C GLY A 757 1.02 -41.84 -28.68
N THR A 758 1.07 -40.73 -27.93
CA THR A 758 2.03 -40.55 -26.84
C THR A 758 1.28 -40.32 -25.54
N ARG A 759 1.60 -41.06 -24.48
CA ARG A 759 1.04 -40.89 -23.13
C ARG A 759 2.08 -40.26 -22.21
N TYR A 760 1.70 -39.19 -21.52
CA TYR A 760 2.52 -38.53 -20.50
C TYR A 760 1.90 -38.66 -19.12
N ILE A 761 2.71 -39.00 -18.13
CA ILE A 761 2.32 -39.03 -16.72
C ILE A 761 3.40 -38.39 -15.85
N MET A 762 3.00 -37.67 -14.80
CA MET A 762 3.91 -37.20 -13.76
C MET A 762 3.85 -38.15 -12.57
N VAL A 763 4.99 -38.72 -12.20
CA VAL A 763 5.10 -39.72 -11.13
C VAL A 763 5.97 -39.18 -10.00
N SER A 764 5.60 -39.49 -8.76
CA SER A 764 6.46 -39.22 -7.60
C SER A 764 6.40 -40.35 -6.60
N PHE A 765 7.59 -40.81 -6.22
CA PHE A 765 7.79 -41.80 -5.17
C PHE A 765 8.00 -41.07 -3.86
N VAL A 766 6.94 -41.03 -3.06
CA VAL A 766 6.90 -40.24 -1.82
C VAL A 766 7.18 -41.13 -0.62
N ASP A 767 8.02 -40.61 0.26
CA ASP A 767 8.54 -41.24 1.47
C ASP A 767 9.20 -42.60 1.20
N PRO A 768 10.31 -42.60 0.41
CA PRO A 768 11.04 -43.79 0.00
C PRO A 768 11.74 -44.56 1.12
#